data_AF-A0A2I4D245-F1
#
_entry.id   AF-A0A2I4D245-F1
#
_cell.length_a   1.000
_cell.length_b   1.000
_cell.length_c   1.000
_cell.angle_alpha   90.00
_cell.angle_beta   90.00
_cell.angle_gamma   90.00
#
_symmetry.space_group_name_H-M   'P 1'
#
loop_
_entity.id
_entity.type
_entity.pdbx_description
1 polymer ?
#
loop_
_entity_poly.entity_id
_entity_poly.type
_entity_poly.pdbx_seq_one_letter_code
_entity_poly.pdbx_strand_id
1 'polypeptide(L)'
;MAVYDENILRNPFFLALEKQRPDLCSRAAELQGIVLVPCCGSLSVGSFSDSHFDSYVLQPVEDRYKTLNGKEVKIQDRQLLLGSGFPAPSVIPILFEETFYNDQEQRYSILCISRPVEDRYKTLNGKEVKIQDRQLLLGSGFPAPSVIPILFEETFYNDQEQRYSILCISRPVELETSPTEVSPLPTYCLRNLEDVVEFLGRPAQKLDKFIHSFCEAFNEQERKGLRHLIDSVNGLYTKCLQCLLRDSRLKLMAKQELQMTLLKQAVEIYVHHGIHDLIFNLVGTLEASHDAAFNKTTRSLQDLQQKELGVKPEFCINLSRAKRELSQLNQQKSPLLKLLCLRRVVLTATQTTRRTVNIEAVSADDLLSVVLYLLVKTEIPNWIANLNYIRNFCFSHSSKDELSYCLSTFEAAVEFINMGKLQEVHSVSGELNDTTLFKKRMSLLNQNTETPIHCLFEHIANGNETEVEHLLSEGQADKDVKMCHPLCSCDICDGQLSGRLNDLSIVTPFSRDDRGYTPLHAAAVCGQAQLIDLLVRKGAPVNATDYHALTPLHLACQRGYQGVSLLLLHYKANPDARDNNGNTPLHFACMYGHEDCVKALVYYDIQTCHLDLQNDKGDTALHMATRWGYEGIIQVLLENGASTHILNRNKESPLHCVLNSKILLLFQSLENGHQSSSVDSPSGSPLTSNCSSRRSSVSSTSSLGP
;
A
#
# COMPACT_ATOMS: atom_id res chain seq x y z
N MET A 1 3.61 -18.95 -37.97
CA MET A 1 5.05 -18.62 -37.99
C MET A 1 5.22 -17.50 -38.99
N ALA A 2 5.43 -16.27 -38.52
CA ALA A 2 5.74 -15.15 -39.41
C ALA A 2 7.06 -15.46 -40.11
N VAL A 3 7.08 -15.37 -41.44
CA VAL A 3 8.32 -15.46 -42.22
C VAL A 3 9.10 -14.19 -41.91
N TYR A 4 10.21 -14.32 -41.20
CA TYR A 4 11.11 -13.22 -40.93
C TYR A 4 11.75 -12.79 -42.25
N ASP A 5 11.50 -11.57 -42.70
CA ASP A 5 11.95 -11.03 -43.98
C ASP A 5 12.68 -9.71 -43.72
N GLU A 6 14.00 -9.80 -43.49
CA GLU A 6 14.87 -8.64 -43.26
C GLU A 6 15.66 -8.36 -44.54
N ASN A 7 15.69 -7.11 -44.98
CA ASN A 7 16.48 -6.74 -46.15
C ASN A 7 17.98 -6.63 -45.78
N ILE A 8 18.79 -7.61 -46.19
CA ILE A 8 20.23 -7.72 -45.86
C ILE A 8 20.99 -6.44 -46.25
N LEU A 9 20.61 -5.77 -47.35
CA LEU A 9 21.25 -4.53 -47.81
C LEU A 9 21.09 -3.35 -46.83
N ARG A 10 20.12 -3.42 -45.91
CA ARG A 10 19.92 -2.41 -44.85
C ARG A 10 20.53 -2.83 -43.52
N ASN A 11 21.12 -4.03 -43.43
CA ASN A 11 21.68 -4.54 -42.19
C ASN A 11 23.00 -3.80 -41.84
N PRO A 12 23.12 -3.21 -40.64
CA PRO A 12 24.29 -2.42 -40.26
C PRO A 12 25.58 -3.25 -40.18
N PHE A 13 25.50 -4.55 -39.90
CA PHE A 13 26.66 -5.45 -39.90
C PHE A 13 27.14 -5.73 -41.33
N PHE A 14 26.21 -5.98 -42.25
CA PHE A 14 26.55 -6.21 -43.66
C PHE A 14 27.15 -4.96 -44.32
N LEU A 15 26.56 -3.78 -44.07
CA LEU A 15 27.11 -2.49 -44.54
C LEU A 15 28.50 -2.19 -43.93
N ALA A 16 28.75 -2.59 -42.68
CA ALA A 16 30.06 -2.47 -42.07
C ALA A 16 31.09 -3.42 -42.70
N LEU A 17 30.70 -4.65 -43.03
CA LEU A 17 31.54 -5.63 -43.72
C LEU A 17 31.93 -5.14 -45.11
N GLU A 18 30.96 -4.66 -45.90
CA GLU A 18 31.19 -4.13 -47.25
C GLU A 18 32.11 -2.90 -47.24
N LYS A 19 31.94 -2.00 -46.25
CA LYS A 19 32.74 -0.78 -46.14
C LYS A 19 34.15 -1.00 -45.59
N GLN A 20 34.34 -1.94 -44.66
CA GLN A 20 35.62 -2.15 -43.97
C GLN A 20 36.49 -3.22 -44.65
N ARG A 21 35.88 -4.29 -45.20
CA ARG A 21 36.60 -5.43 -45.79
C ARG A 21 35.83 -6.04 -46.98
N PRO A 22 35.77 -5.34 -48.14
CA PRO A 22 35.12 -5.87 -49.35
C PRO A 22 35.81 -7.14 -49.88
N ASP A 23 37.09 -7.34 -49.53
CA ASP A 23 37.88 -8.52 -49.90
C ASP A 23 37.24 -9.83 -49.41
N LEU A 24 36.51 -9.81 -48.29
CA LEU A 24 35.92 -11.02 -47.70
C LEU A 24 34.75 -11.56 -48.52
N CYS A 25 33.93 -10.69 -49.12
CA CYS A 25 32.87 -11.14 -50.05
C CYS A 25 33.46 -11.73 -51.32
N SER A 26 34.53 -11.12 -51.86
CA SER A 26 35.24 -11.64 -53.03
C SER A 26 35.87 -13.00 -52.75
N ARG A 27 36.54 -13.15 -51.59
CA ARG A 27 37.11 -14.43 -51.14
C ARG A 27 36.06 -15.49 -50.85
N ALA A 28 34.91 -15.12 -50.30
CA ALA A 28 33.79 -16.04 -50.11
C ALA A 28 33.28 -16.55 -51.46
N ALA A 29 33.19 -15.69 -52.48
CA ALA A 29 32.81 -16.11 -53.83
C ALA A 29 33.84 -17.05 -54.49
N GLU A 30 35.15 -16.74 -54.36
CA GLU A 30 36.23 -17.59 -54.87
C GLU A 30 36.25 -18.99 -54.23
N LEU A 31 35.95 -19.07 -52.92
CA LEU A 31 36.02 -20.30 -52.13
C LEU A 31 34.69 -21.07 -52.07
N GLN A 32 33.64 -20.61 -52.77
CA GLN A 32 32.26 -21.09 -52.58
C GLN A 32 31.83 -21.10 -51.10
N GLY A 33 32.32 -20.10 -50.37
CA GLY A 33 32.06 -19.89 -48.96
C GLY A 33 30.70 -19.26 -48.69
N ILE A 34 30.32 -19.32 -47.41
CA ILE A 34 29.07 -18.77 -46.91
C ILE A 34 29.37 -17.63 -45.94
N VAL A 35 28.72 -16.49 -46.11
CA VAL A 35 28.83 -15.36 -45.17
C VAL A 35 27.67 -15.41 -44.19
N LEU A 36 27.97 -15.38 -42.88
CA LEU A 36 26.98 -15.34 -41.82
C LEU A 36 26.68 -13.89 -41.44
N VAL A 37 25.42 -13.48 -41.51
CA VAL A 37 24.96 -12.14 -41.11
C VAL A 37 23.98 -12.27 -39.95
N PRO A 38 24.30 -11.71 -38.76
CA PRO A 38 23.35 -11.69 -37.66
C PRO A 38 22.17 -10.75 -37.94
N CYS A 39 20.97 -11.15 -37.51
CA CYS A 39 19.77 -10.34 -37.67
C CYS A 39 19.88 -8.95 -37.00
N CYS A 40 19.20 -7.97 -37.57
CA CYS A 40 19.21 -6.59 -37.10
C CYS A 40 18.93 -6.50 -35.59
N GLY A 41 19.79 -5.76 -34.87
CA GLY A 41 19.67 -5.55 -33.42
C GLY A 41 20.35 -6.60 -32.55
N SER A 42 20.89 -7.70 -33.10
CA SER A 42 21.59 -8.72 -32.30
C SER A 42 23.04 -8.36 -31.93
N LEU A 43 23.62 -7.35 -32.58
CA LEU A 43 24.97 -6.85 -32.34
C LEU A 43 24.92 -5.36 -32.00
N SER A 44 25.64 -4.96 -30.94
CA SER A 44 25.82 -3.55 -30.61
C SER A 44 26.61 -2.86 -31.72
N VAL A 45 26.11 -1.75 -32.25
CA VAL A 45 26.78 -0.93 -33.26
C VAL A 45 28.13 -0.43 -32.71
N GLY A 46 29.23 -1.04 -33.13
CA GLY A 46 30.58 -0.74 -32.67
C GLY A 46 31.64 -1.06 -33.73
N SER A 47 32.88 -0.61 -33.52
CA SER A 47 34.01 -0.96 -34.39
C SER A 47 34.35 -2.45 -34.26
N PHE A 48 34.02 -3.23 -35.28
CA PHE A 48 34.39 -4.64 -35.36
C PHE A 48 35.88 -4.78 -35.69
N SER A 49 36.58 -5.72 -35.04
CA SER A 49 37.98 -6.03 -35.39
C SER A 49 38.04 -6.92 -36.61
N ASP A 50 39.14 -6.87 -37.37
CA ASP A 50 39.35 -7.74 -38.56
C ASP A 50 39.14 -9.23 -38.24
N SER A 51 39.66 -9.68 -37.09
CA SER A 51 39.49 -11.05 -36.61
C SER A 51 38.05 -11.43 -36.28
N HIS A 52 37.18 -10.45 -36.01
CA HIS A 52 35.77 -10.68 -35.74
C HIS A 52 35.05 -11.05 -37.03
N PHE A 53 35.30 -10.36 -38.15
CA PHE A 53 34.71 -10.68 -39.45
C PHE A 53 35.14 -12.04 -39.99
N ASP A 54 36.39 -12.44 -39.75
CA ASP A 54 36.91 -13.76 -40.15
C ASP A 54 36.16 -14.93 -39.46
N SER A 55 35.49 -14.67 -38.33
CA SER A 55 34.66 -15.68 -37.65
C SER A 55 33.28 -15.91 -38.29
N TYR A 56 32.85 -15.01 -39.19
CA TYR A 56 31.55 -15.06 -39.87
C TYR A 56 31.64 -15.54 -41.33
N VAL A 57 32.84 -15.78 -41.86
CA VAL A 57 33.03 -16.32 -43.21
C VAL A 57 33.37 -17.81 -43.10
N LEU A 58 32.53 -18.64 -43.73
CA LEU A 58 32.65 -20.09 -43.74
C LEU A 58 33.26 -20.58 -45.06
N GLN A 59 34.25 -21.44 -44.96
CA GLN A 59 34.86 -22.17 -46.08
C GLN A 59 34.38 -23.63 -46.06
N PRO A 60 33.95 -24.20 -47.21
CA PRO A 60 33.56 -25.60 -47.29
C PRO A 60 34.78 -26.52 -47.15
N VAL A 61 34.68 -27.51 -46.27
CA VAL A 61 35.68 -28.58 -46.08
C VAL A 61 34.94 -29.91 -45.98
N GLU A 62 34.97 -30.68 -47.08
CA GLU A 62 34.23 -31.95 -47.23
C GLU A 62 32.73 -31.79 -46.94
N ASP A 63 32.28 -32.26 -45.77
CA ASP A 63 30.88 -32.33 -45.32
C ASP A 63 30.61 -31.37 -44.14
N ARG A 64 31.54 -30.45 -43.89
CA ARG A 64 31.53 -29.45 -42.81
C ARG A 64 32.01 -28.09 -43.31
N TYR A 65 31.73 -27.04 -42.54
CA TYR A 65 32.24 -25.70 -42.79
C TYR A 65 33.30 -25.35 -41.73
N LYS A 66 34.33 -24.61 -42.12
CA LYS A 66 35.28 -24.01 -41.19
C LYS A 66 35.24 -22.50 -41.33
N THR A 67 35.21 -21.78 -40.22
CA THR A 67 35.43 -20.32 -40.24
C THR A 67 36.86 -20.03 -40.72
N LEU A 68 37.13 -18.83 -41.26
CA LEU A 68 38.51 -18.44 -41.62
C LEU A 68 39.46 -18.47 -40.42
N ASN A 69 38.92 -18.38 -39.20
CA ASN A 69 39.64 -18.56 -37.93
C ASN A 69 39.85 -20.03 -37.52
N GLY A 70 39.49 -21.00 -38.37
CA GLY A 70 39.72 -22.43 -38.14
C GLY A 70 38.72 -23.14 -37.23
N LYS A 71 37.61 -22.50 -36.84
CA LYS A 71 36.57 -23.11 -36.00
C LYS A 71 35.58 -23.91 -36.84
N GLU A 72 35.18 -25.09 -36.37
CA GLU A 72 34.28 -25.99 -37.10
C GLU A 72 32.80 -25.62 -36.91
N VAL A 73 32.04 -25.66 -38.02
CA VAL A 73 30.61 -25.38 -38.09
C VAL A 73 29.95 -26.43 -38.98
N LYS A 74 28.78 -26.95 -38.58
CA LYS A 74 27.98 -27.86 -39.40
C LYS A 74 26.60 -27.26 -39.62
N ILE A 75 26.10 -27.28 -40.86
CA ILE A 75 24.75 -26.80 -41.18
C ILE A 75 23.86 -28.02 -41.40
N GLN A 76 22.77 -28.13 -40.63
CA GLN A 76 21.81 -29.23 -40.72
C GLN A 76 20.39 -28.70 -40.45
N ASP A 77 19.40 -29.04 -41.28
CA ASP A 77 17.98 -28.71 -41.11
C ASP A 77 17.68 -27.22 -40.80
N ARG A 78 18.28 -26.29 -41.57
CA ARG A 78 18.23 -24.82 -41.35
C ARG A 78 18.75 -24.39 -39.96
N GLN A 79 19.66 -25.16 -39.37
CA GLN A 79 20.30 -24.85 -38.10
C GLN A 79 21.82 -24.96 -38.25
N LEU A 80 22.52 -24.04 -37.61
CA LEU A 80 23.97 -23.94 -37.58
C LEU A 80 24.47 -24.51 -36.26
N LEU A 81 25.15 -25.65 -36.33
CA LEU A 81 25.74 -26.37 -35.20
C LEU A 81 27.19 -25.91 -35.05
N LEU A 82 27.49 -25.19 -33.97
CA LEU A 82 28.85 -24.79 -33.62
C LEU A 82 29.62 -25.99 -33.06
N GLY A 83 30.75 -26.33 -33.68
CA GLY A 83 31.61 -27.46 -33.33
C GLY A 83 32.88 -27.07 -32.59
N SER A 84 33.98 -27.77 -32.87
CA SER A 84 35.26 -27.57 -32.21
C SER A 84 35.84 -26.17 -32.49
N GLY A 85 36.29 -25.48 -31.42
CA GLY A 85 36.80 -24.09 -31.49
C GLY A 85 35.85 -23.01 -30.96
N PHE A 86 34.60 -23.36 -30.64
CA PHE A 86 33.68 -22.52 -29.88
C PHE A 86 33.62 -22.95 -28.41
N PRO A 87 33.38 -22.03 -27.44
CA PRO A 87 33.42 -22.35 -26.02
C PRO A 87 32.36 -23.36 -25.56
N ALA A 88 31.29 -23.57 -26.35
CA ALA A 88 30.29 -24.63 -26.14
C ALA A 88 29.61 -25.02 -27.48
N PRO A 89 29.20 -26.29 -27.66
CA PRO A 89 28.38 -26.69 -28.79
C PRO A 89 27.00 -26.02 -28.67
N SER A 90 26.66 -25.16 -29.61
CA SER A 90 25.37 -24.46 -29.62
C SER A 90 24.73 -24.51 -31.00
N VAL A 91 23.41 -24.50 -31.01
CA VAL A 91 22.58 -24.56 -32.22
C VAL A 91 22.02 -23.16 -32.48
N ILE A 92 22.27 -22.60 -33.66
CA ILE A 92 21.78 -21.28 -34.08
C ILE A 92 20.83 -21.46 -35.26
N PRO A 93 19.54 -21.09 -35.14
CA PRO A 93 18.62 -21.19 -36.26
C PRO A 93 18.96 -20.19 -37.37
N ILE A 94 18.90 -20.66 -38.61
CA ILE A 94 19.03 -19.87 -39.83
C ILE A 94 17.65 -19.32 -40.16
N LEU A 95 17.53 -18.00 -40.23
CA LEU A 95 16.27 -17.32 -40.50
C LEU A 95 15.92 -17.42 -41.99
N PHE A 96 16.88 -17.10 -42.86
CA PHE A 96 16.77 -17.23 -44.31
C PHE A 96 18.15 -17.28 -44.98
N GLU A 97 18.17 -17.66 -46.25
CA GLU A 97 19.34 -17.73 -47.12
C GLU A 97 19.10 -16.86 -48.36
N GLU A 98 20.07 -16.01 -48.71
CA GLU A 98 20.06 -15.23 -49.95
C GLU A 98 21.36 -15.41 -50.73
N THR A 99 21.26 -15.46 -52.06
CA THR A 99 22.42 -15.58 -52.96
C THR A 99 22.77 -14.23 -53.55
N PHE A 100 24.04 -13.82 -53.40
CA PHE A 100 24.59 -12.58 -53.95
C PHE A 100 25.64 -12.89 -55.01
N TYR A 101 25.91 -11.90 -55.87
CA TYR A 101 26.94 -11.95 -56.91
C TYR A 101 27.97 -10.85 -56.65
N ASN A 102 29.25 -11.18 -56.76
CA ASN A 102 30.31 -10.18 -56.75
C ASN A 102 30.41 -9.45 -58.12
N ASP A 103 31.28 -8.45 -58.21
CA ASP A 103 31.54 -7.67 -59.44
C ASP A 103 32.09 -8.53 -60.61
N GLN A 104 32.50 -9.77 -60.34
CA GLN A 104 32.97 -10.75 -61.32
C GLN A 104 31.90 -11.83 -61.66
N GLU A 105 30.63 -11.60 -61.31
CA GLU A 105 29.49 -12.52 -61.51
C GLU A 105 29.61 -13.88 -60.81
N GLN A 106 30.50 -14.00 -59.82
CA GLN A 106 30.62 -15.21 -59.00
C GLN A 106 29.60 -15.17 -57.86
N ARG A 107 28.85 -16.26 -57.68
CA ARG A 107 27.82 -16.38 -56.64
C ARG A 107 28.42 -16.74 -55.28
N TYR A 108 27.90 -16.13 -54.22
CA TYR A 108 28.13 -16.53 -52.83
C TYR A 108 26.81 -16.50 -52.04
N SER A 109 26.66 -17.39 -51.05
CA SER A 109 25.47 -17.42 -50.19
C SER A 109 25.69 -16.61 -48.92
N ILE A 110 24.67 -15.86 -48.52
CA ILE A 110 24.57 -15.21 -47.22
C ILE A 110 23.49 -15.90 -46.39
N LEU A 111 23.83 -16.31 -45.17
CA LEU A 111 22.88 -16.87 -44.21
C LEU A 111 22.59 -15.86 -43.10
N CYS A 112 21.31 -15.53 -42.92
CA CYS A 112 20.89 -14.71 -41.79
C CYS A 112 20.72 -15.58 -40.54
N ILE A 113 21.43 -15.26 -39.45
CA ILE A 113 21.40 -16.02 -38.19
C ILE A 113 20.67 -15.26 -37.07
N SER A 114 19.95 -16.00 -36.22
CA SER A 114 19.09 -15.40 -35.18
C SER A 114 19.85 -14.73 -34.01
N ARG A 115 21.11 -15.10 -33.82
CA ARG A 115 21.99 -14.59 -32.75
C ARG A 115 23.45 -14.63 -33.22
N PRO A 116 24.33 -13.74 -32.71
CA PRO A 116 25.74 -13.74 -33.06
C PRO A 116 26.44 -15.02 -32.57
N VAL A 117 27.57 -15.33 -33.19
CA VAL A 117 28.35 -16.55 -32.91
C VAL A 117 29.15 -16.43 -31.60
N GLU A 118 29.37 -15.20 -31.11
CA GLU A 118 30.06 -14.92 -29.84
C GLU A 118 29.20 -13.99 -28.95
N ASP A 119 28.52 -14.57 -27.94
CA ASP A 119 27.69 -13.84 -26.97
C ASP A 119 28.54 -13.16 -25.88
N ARG A 120 29.09 -11.98 -26.18
CA ARG A 120 29.67 -11.08 -25.16
C ARG A 120 28.84 -9.81 -25.04
N TYR A 121 28.02 -9.72 -24.00
CA TYR A 121 27.24 -8.52 -23.70
C TYR A 121 28.06 -7.59 -22.81
N LYS A 122 28.05 -6.29 -23.12
CA LYS A 122 28.55 -5.24 -22.22
C LYS A 122 27.38 -4.42 -21.74
N THR A 123 27.28 -4.24 -20.43
CA THR A 123 26.33 -3.27 -19.85
C THR A 123 26.70 -1.85 -20.31
N LEU A 124 25.74 -0.92 -20.29
CA LEU A 124 25.98 0.49 -20.62
C LEU A 124 27.07 1.14 -19.74
N ASN A 125 27.33 0.56 -18.56
CA ASN A 125 28.39 0.96 -17.64
C ASN A 125 29.75 0.28 -17.91
N GLY A 126 29.89 -0.44 -19.03
CA GLY A 126 31.14 -1.07 -19.46
C GLY A 126 31.48 -2.40 -18.76
N LYS A 127 30.60 -2.93 -17.90
CA LYS A 127 30.81 -4.22 -17.22
C LYS A 127 30.43 -5.39 -18.12
N GLU A 128 31.24 -6.45 -18.13
CA GLU A 128 31.01 -7.62 -18.99
C GLU A 128 29.97 -8.56 -18.38
N VAL A 129 29.02 -9.02 -19.21
CA VAL A 129 27.99 -9.99 -18.86
C VAL A 129 27.92 -11.06 -19.95
N LYS A 130 27.87 -12.33 -19.54
CA LYS A 130 27.66 -13.46 -20.45
C LYS A 130 26.34 -14.12 -20.12
N ILE A 131 25.57 -14.49 -21.15
CA ILE A 131 24.32 -15.23 -20.98
C ILE A 131 24.58 -16.65 -21.46
N GLN A 132 24.42 -17.64 -20.59
CA GLN A 132 24.64 -19.06 -20.89
C GLN A 132 23.52 -19.89 -20.25
N ASP A 133 22.82 -20.73 -21.01
CA ASP A 133 21.85 -21.73 -20.51
C ASP A 133 20.83 -21.20 -19.47
N ARG A 134 20.16 -20.06 -19.77
CA ARG A 134 19.26 -19.33 -18.85
C ARG A 134 19.94 -18.84 -17.56
N GLN A 135 21.24 -18.59 -17.62
CA GLN A 135 22.02 -18.05 -16.51
C GLN A 135 22.85 -16.86 -16.99
N LEU A 136 22.84 -15.81 -16.19
CA LEU A 136 23.57 -14.58 -16.40
C LEU A 136 24.85 -14.64 -15.56
N LEU A 137 25.99 -14.78 -16.25
CA LEU A 137 27.34 -14.84 -15.72
C LEU A 137 27.91 -13.43 -15.67
N LEU A 138 28.10 -12.89 -14.46
CA LEU A 138 28.75 -11.61 -14.25
C LEU A 138 30.26 -11.74 -14.45
N GLY A 139 30.79 -10.98 -15.42
CA GLY A 139 32.21 -10.93 -15.78
C GLY A 139 32.97 -9.81 -15.08
N SER A 140 34.01 -9.29 -15.75
CA SER A 140 34.86 -8.23 -15.21
C SER A 140 34.07 -6.92 -15.02
N GLY A 141 34.16 -6.35 -13.81
CA GLY A 141 33.46 -5.12 -13.41
C GLY A 141 32.46 -5.29 -12.27
N PHE A 142 32.17 -6.53 -11.85
CA PHE A 142 31.35 -6.84 -10.67
C PHE A 142 32.22 -7.26 -9.48
N PRO A 143 31.81 -6.96 -8.23
CA PRO A 143 32.61 -7.22 -7.03
C PRO A 143 32.87 -8.72 -6.77
N ALA A 144 32.05 -9.60 -7.34
CA ALA A 144 32.29 -11.04 -7.39
C ALA A 144 31.72 -11.63 -8.70
N PRO A 145 32.41 -12.59 -9.34
CA PRO A 145 31.82 -13.35 -10.43
C PRO A 145 30.66 -14.16 -9.86
N SER A 146 29.43 -13.81 -10.27
CA SER A 146 28.23 -14.46 -9.76
C SER A 146 27.36 -14.92 -10.92
N VAL A 147 26.71 -16.07 -10.71
CA VAL A 147 25.73 -16.64 -11.63
C VAL A 147 24.34 -16.24 -11.15
N ILE A 148 23.54 -15.65 -12.04
CA ILE A 148 22.17 -15.22 -11.75
C ILE A 148 21.23 -15.96 -12.71
N PRO A 149 20.32 -16.82 -12.23
CA PRO A 149 19.38 -17.49 -13.10
C PRO A 149 18.37 -16.50 -13.71
N ILE A 150 18.09 -16.70 -14.99
CA ILE A 150 17.09 -15.98 -15.78
C ILE A 150 15.79 -16.77 -15.67
N LEU A 151 14.78 -16.16 -15.06
CA LEU A 151 13.46 -16.76 -14.82
C LEU A 151 12.68 -16.89 -16.12
N PHE A 152 12.67 -15.84 -16.93
CA PHE A 152 12.11 -15.84 -18.28
C PHE A 152 12.72 -14.72 -19.14
N GLU A 153 12.62 -14.86 -20.46
CA GLU A 153 13.05 -13.90 -21.46
C GLU A 153 11.84 -13.54 -22.32
N GLU A 154 11.55 -12.25 -22.44
CA GLU A 154 10.51 -11.75 -23.34
C GLU A 154 11.11 -10.72 -24.31
N THR A 155 10.77 -10.86 -25.59
CA THR A 155 11.21 -9.95 -26.65
C THR A 155 10.15 -8.89 -26.88
N PHE A 156 10.54 -7.63 -26.76
CA PHE A 156 9.71 -6.46 -27.04
C PHE A 156 10.24 -5.73 -28.27
N TYR A 157 9.39 -4.92 -28.89
CA TYR A 157 9.74 -4.06 -30.02
C TYR A 157 9.54 -2.62 -29.58
N ASN A 158 10.50 -1.74 -29.89
CA ASN A 158 10.33 -0.31 -29.68
C ASN A 158 9.49 0.32 -30.83
N ASP A 159 9.16 1.61 -30.69
CA ASP A 159 8.40 2.37 -31.70
C ASP A 159 9.10 2.47 -33.07
N GLN A 160 10.38 2.06 -33.15
CA GLN A 160 11.17 1.96 -34.38
C GLN A 160 11.31 0.51 -34.89
N GLU A 161 10.47 -0.42 -34.42
CA GLU A 161 10.49 -1.86 -34.73
C GLU A 161 11.80 -2.59 -34.37
N GLN A 162 12.64 -2.01 -33.51
CA GLN A 162 13.86 -2.65 -33.05
C GLN A 162 13.53 -3.60 -31.90
N ARG A 163 13.93 -4.86 -32.06
CA ARG A 163 13.74 -5.89 -31.05
C ARG A 163 14.72 -5.69 -29.88
N TYR A 164 14.23 -5.76 -28.65
CA TYR A 164 15.04 -5.84 -27.44
C TYR A 164 14.49 -6.95 -26.54
N SER A 165 15.37 -7.74 -25.93
CA SER A 165 14.96 -8.77 -24.96
C SER A 165 15.05 -8.21 -23.54
N ILE A 166 13.96 -8.37 -22.78
CA ILE A 166 13.93 -8.15 -21.35
C ILE A 166 14.16 -9.50 -20.67
N LEU A 167 15.21 -9.56 -19.85
CA LEU A 167 15.56 -10.73 -19.07
C LEU A 167 15.08 -10.54 -17.63
N CYS A 168 14.14 -11.37 -17.20
CA CYS A 168 13.76 -11.42 -15.79
C CYS A 168 14.80 -12.23 -15.03
N ILE A 169 15.50 -11.61 -14.09
CA ILE A 169 16.57 -12.21 -13.30
C ILE A 169 16.10 -12.49 -11.87
N SER A 170 16.58 -13.56 -11.26
CA SER A 170 16.12 -13.98 -9.92
C SER A 170 16.56 -13.06 -8.77
N ARG A 171 17.60 -12.26 -8.98
CA ARG A 171 18.15 -11.31 -7.99
C ARG A 171 18.87 -10.16 -8.71
N PRO A 172 18.94 -8.96 -8.10
CA PRO A 172 19.63 -7.82 -8.69
C PRO A 172 21.13 -8.10 -8.93
N VAL A 173 21.65 -7.50 -10.00
CA VAL A 173 23.03 -7.68 -10.50
C VAL A 173 24.07 -7.01 -9.59
N GLU A 174 23.70 -5.89 -8.95
CA GLU A 174 24.54 -5.19 -7.98
C GLU A 174 23.82 -5.18 -6.63
N LEU A 175 24.38 -5.90 -5.64
CA LEU A 175 24.09 -5.58 -4.25
C LEU A 175 24.90 -4.32 -3.93
N GLU A 176 24.25 -3.17 -3.82
CA GLU A 176 24.90 -1.97 -3.29
C GLU A 176 25.32 -2.24 -1.84
N THR A 177 26.55 -2.67 -1.63
CA THR A 177 27.22 -2.57 -0.33
C THR A 177 27.73 -1.14 -0.21
N SER A 178 26.86 -0.21 0.18
CA SER A 178 27.32 1.03 0.79
C SER A 178 27.98 0.67 2.13
N PRO A 179 29.26 1.00 2.37
CA PRO A 179 29.90 0.79 3.66
C PRO A 179 29.44 1.89 4.59
N THR A 180 28.24 1.72 5.15
CA THR A 180 27.77 2.47 6.30
C THR A 180 27.03 1.44 7.14
N GLU A 181 27.70 1.01 8.21
CA GLU A 181 27.26 0.06 9.23
C GLU A 181 25.76 -0.25 9.22
N VAL A 182 25.37 -1.22 8.39
CA VAL A 182 24.09 -1.91 8.50
C VAL A 182 24.33 -3.04 9.49
N SER A 183 24.01 -2.75 10.76
CA SER A 183 23.51 -3.79 11.64
C SER A 183 22.42 -4.57 10.88
N PRO A 184 22.36 -5.91 10.99
CA PRO A 184 21.35 -6.68 10.29
C PRO A 184 19.99 -6.09 10.62
N LEU A 185 19.17 -5.78 9.59
CA LEU A 185 17.80 -5.24 9.67
C LEU A 185 17.26 -5.24 11.11
N PRO A 186 16.93 -4.10 11.74
CA PRO A 186 16.19 -4.19 12.97
C PRO A 186 14.79 -4.69 12.59
N THR A 187 14.64 -6.00 12.72
CA THR A 187 13.37 -6.69 12.72
C THR A 187 12.71 -6.33 14.05
N TYR A 188 12.28 -5.07 14.23
CA TYR A 188 11.30 -4.72 15.25
C TYR A 188 9.94 -5.25 14.79
N CYS A 189 9.85 -6.56 14.64
CA CYS A 189 8.55 -7.22 14.55
C CYS A 189 8.05 -7.24 15.99
N LEU A 190 7.04 -6.45 16.28
CA LEU A 190 6.39 -6.42 17.59
C LEU A 190 5.71 -7.78 17.78
N ARG A 191 6.34 -8.67 18.54
CA ARG A 191 5.85 -10.05 18.71
C ARG A 191 4.96 -10.14 19.94
N ASN A 192 5.29 -9.37 20.98
CA ASN A 192 4.65 -9.42 22.27
C ASN A 192 4.27 -8.02 22.77
N LEU A 193 3.38 -7.96 23.77
CA LEU A 193 2.98 -6.71 24.43
C LEU A 193 4.18 -6.00 25.07
N GLU A 194 5.15 -6.75 25.60
CA GLU A 194 6.36 -6.20 26.25
C GLU A 194 7.19 -5.36 25.26
N ASP A 195 7.38 -5.87 24.03
CA ASP A 195 8.06 -5.15 22.95
C ASP A 195 7.34 -3.84 22.61
N VAL A 196 6.00 -3.86 22.64
CA VAL A 196 5.15 -2.69 22.38
C VAL A 196 5.26 -1.66 23.49
N VAL A 197 5.27 -2.08 24.75
CA VAL A 197 5.43 -1.19 25.90
C VAL A 197 6.82 -0.57 25.91
N GLU A 198 7.86 -1.33 25.56
CA GLU A 198 9.23 -0.80 25.42
C GLU A 198 9.32 0.21 24.27
N PHE A 199 8.70 -0.10 23.12
CA PHE A 199 8.68 0.79 21.95
C PHE A 199 7.92 2.10 22.20
N LEU A 200 6.74 2.02 22.82
CA LEU A 200 5.90 3.19 23.12
C LEU A 200 6.43 3.99 24.31
N GLY A 201 7.07 3.35 25.28
CA GLY A 201 7.65 3.99 26.46
C GLY A 201 6.63 4.72 27.34
N ARG A 202 7.04 5.87 27.91
CA ARG A 202 6.19 6.68 28.82
C ARG A 202 4.83 7.11 28.22
N PRO A 203 4.71 7.44 26.91
CA PRO A 203 3.42 7.73 26.28
C PRO A 203 2.33 6.66 26.45
N ALA A 204 2.67 5.38 26.67
CA ALA A 204 1.70 4.30 26.85
C ALA A 204 0.74 4.55 28.03
N GLN A 205 1.20 5.18 29.12
CA GLN A 205 0.35 5.51 30.29
C GLN A 205 -0.81 6.46 29.96
N LYS A 206 -0.68 7.27 28.90
CA LYS A 206 -1.78 8.14 28.45
C LYS A 206 -2.85 7.33 27.72
N LEU A 207 -2.45 6.25 27.04
CA LEU A 207 -3.35 5.36 26.33
C LEU A 207 -4.27 4.61 27.31
N ASP A 208 -3.75 4.22 28.47
CA ASP A 208 -4.54 3.56 29.53
C ASP A 208 -5.76 4.38 29.96
N LYS A 209 -5.63 5.71 30.03
CA LYS A 209 -6.75 6.60 30.36
C LYS A 209 -7.84 6.56 29.29
N PHE A 210 -7.46 6.52 28.02
CA PHE A 210 -8.41 6.43 26.91
C PHE A 210 -9.09 5.05 26.87
N ILE A 211 -8.34 3.98 27.12
CA ILE A 211 -8.86 2.62 27.19
C ILE A 211 -9.86 2.50 28.36
N HIS A 212 -9.51 2.99 29.54
CA HIS A 212 -10.40 2.94 30.71
C HIS A 212 -11.69 3.72 30.48
N SER A 213 -11.60 4.95 29.97
CA SER A 213 -12.76 5.76 29.61
C SER A 213 -13.64 5.09 28.54
N PHE A 214 -13.04 4.38 27.60
CA PHE A 214 -13.78 3.60 26.61
C PHE A 214 -14.50 2.41 27.26
N CYS A 215 -13.84 1.65 28.13
CA CYS A 215 -14.45 0.51 28.82
C CYS A 215 -15.64 0.95 29.70
N GLU A 216 -15.54 2.07 30.40
CA GLU A 216 -16.66 2.65 31.15
C GLU A 216 -17.82 3.03 30.23
N ALA A 217 -17.55 3.75 29.14
CA ALA A 217 -18.57 4.16 28.18
C ALA A 217 -19.18 3.00 27.39
N PHE A 218 -18.47 1.86 27.29
CA PHE A 218 -18.94 0.66 26.59
C PHE A 218 -20.01 -0.09 27.38
N ASN A 219 -19.86 -0.18 28.70
CA ASN A 219 -20.86 -0.80 29.59
C ASN A 219 -22.23 -0.09 29.53
N GLU A 220 -22.25 1.19 29.16
CA GLU A 220 -23.50 1.96 28.98
C GLU A 220 -24.14 1.76 27.59
N GLN A 221 -23.46 1.10 26.65
CA GLN A 221 -23.81 1.07 25.21
C GLN A 221 -24.13 -0.32 24.64
N GLU A 222 -24.32 -1.34 25.48
CA GLU A 222 -24.52 -2.78 25.13
C GLU A 222 -25.60 -3.11 24.06
N ARG A 223 -26.37 -2.13 23.57
CA ARG A 223 -27.48 -2.33 22.62
C ARG A 223 -27.22 -1.88 21.18
N LYS A 224 -26.00 -1.48 20.83
CA LYS A 224 -25.67 -1.00 19.47
C LYS A 224 -24.99 -2.12 18.64
N GLY A 225 -25.31 -2.20 17.34
CA GLY A 225 -24.82 -3.26 16.44
C GLY A 225 -23.31 -3.25 16.19
N LEU A 226 -22.78 -4.34 15.60
CA LEU A 226 -21.35 -4.60 15.38
C LEU A 226 -20.60 -3.46 14.66
N ARG A 227 -21.25 -2.78 13.69
CA ARG A 227 -20.59 -1.69 12.96
C ARG A 227 -20.31 -0.46 13.83
N HIS A 228 -21.23 -0.10 14.72
CA HIS A 228 -21.00 0.99 15.68
C HIS A 228 -19.84 0.66 16.63
N LEU A 229 -19.65 -0.63 16.95
CA LEU A 229 -18.50 -1.07 17.72
C LEU A 229 -17.20 -0.87 16.96
N ILE A 230 -17.13 -1.28 15.69
CA ILE A 230 -15.96 -1.08 14.83
C ILE A 230 -15.63 0.42 14.73
N ASP A 231 -16.63 1.26 14.47
CA ASP A 231 -16.43 2.72 14.34
C ASP A 231 -15.99 3.35 15.67
N SER A 232 -16.51 2.88 16.80
CA SER A 232 -16.11 3.35 18.14
C SER A 232 -14.68 2.95 18.50
N VAL A 233 -14.28 1.73 18.17
CA VAL A 233 -12.92 1.22 18.40
C VAL A 233 -11.92 1.90 17.47
N ASN A 234 -12.27 2.13 16.21
CA ASN A 234 -11.44 2.89 15.27
C ASN A 234 -11.30 4.37 15.72
N GLY A 235 -12.36 4.94 16.32
CA GLY A 235 -12.30 6.22 17.01
C GLY A 235 -11.33 6.24 18.20
N LEU A 236 -11.33 5.20 19.05
CA LEU A 236 -10.36 5.03 20.13
C LEU A 236 -8.93 4.92 19.59
N TYR A 237 -8.72 4.07 18.58
CA TYR A 237 -7.45 3.89 17.89
C TYR A 237 -6.90 5.22 17.36
N THR A 238 -7.74 6.01 16.71
CA THR A 238 -7.38 7.34 16.18
C THR A 238 -6.98 8.30 17.31
N LYS A 239 -7.73 8.36 18.41
CA LYS A 239 -7.39 9.20 19.58
C LYS A 239 -6.05 8.81 20.19
N CYS A 240 -5.79 7.51 20.31
CA CYS A 240 -4.51 6.97 20.78
C CYS A 240 -3.36 7.40 19.86
N LEU A 241 -3.51 7.25 18.55
CA LEU A 241 -2.49 7.62 17.58
C LEU A 241 -2.24 9.15 17.55
N GLN A 242 -3.29 9.98 17.63
CA GLN A 242 -3.18 11.43 17.76
C GLN A 242 -2.37 11.82 19.02
N CYS A 243 -2.65 11.18 20.16
CA CYS A 243 -1.92 11.45 21.39
C CYS A 243 -0.43 11.14 21.27
N LEU A 244 -0.07 10.07 20.56
CA LEU A 244 1.32 9.68 20.33
C LEU A 244 2.03 10.59 19.33
N LEU A 245 1.34 11.02 18.27
CA LEU A 245 1.89 11.91 17.25
C LEU A 245 2.08 13.36 17.72
N ARG A 246 1.57 13.71 18.90
CA ARG A 246 1.92 14.96 19.61
C ARG A 246 3.31 14.90 20.25
N ASP A 247 3.85 13.70 20.51
CA ASP A 247 5.21 13.57 21.03
C ASP A 247 6.23 13.83 19.90
N SER A 248 7.15 14.76 20.15
CA SER A 248 8.22 15.13 19.21
C SER A 248 9.05 13.95 18.71
N ARG A 249 9.32 12.94 19.56
CA ARG A 249 10.14 11.78 19.17
C ARG A 249 9.39 10.88 18.21
N LEU A 250 8.17 10.48 18.58
CA LEU A 250 7.33 9.59 17.76
C LEU A 250 6.88 10.27 16.46
N LYS A 251 6.64 11.59 16.50
CA LYS A 251 6.36 12.39 15.31
C LYS A 251 7.50 12.42 14.31
N LEU A 252 8.75 12.52 14.78
CA LEU A 252 9.92 12.49 13.90
C LEU A 252 10.10 11.10 13.28
N MET A 253 9.88 10.05 14.06
CA MET A 253 9.89 8.67 13.57
C MET A 253 8.80 8.43 12.52
N ALA A 254 7.57 8.89 12.78
CA ALA A 254 6.41 8.74 11.90
C ALA A 254 6.54 9.43 10.52
N LYS A 255 7.57 10.25 10.29
CA LYS A 255 7.86 10.79 8.95
C LYS A 255 8.31 9.69 7.98
N GLN A 256 8.90 8.61 8.48
CA GLN A 256 9.25 7.44 7.67
C GLN A 256 8.04 6.51 7.61
N GLU A 257 7.65 6.11 6.40
CA GLU A 257 6.47 5.26 6.16
C GLU A 257 6.54 3.94 6.96
N LEU A 258 7.69 3.26 6.94
CA LEU A 258 7.93 2.02 7.68
C LEU A 258 7.80 2.19 9.21
N GLN A 259 8.20 3.34 9.74
CA GLN A 259 8.10 3.61 11.18
C GLN A 259 6.66 3.99 11.56
N MET A 260 5.93 4.65 10.66
CA MET A 260 4.51 4.92 10.85
C MET A 260 3.70 3.62 10.84
N THR A 261 4.00 2.67 9.96
CA THR A 261 3.36 1.35 9.97
C THR A 261 3.65 0.59 11.26
N LEU A 262 4.89 0.64 11.78
CA LEU A 262 5.24 0.04 13.07
C LEU A 262 4.51 0.72 14.23
N LEU A 263 4.40 2.05 14.23
CA LEU A 263 3.64 2.79 15.24
C LEU A 263 2.16 2.41 15.20
N LYS A 264 1.57 2.30 14.01
CA LYS A 264 0.18 1.85 13.82
C LYS A 264 -0.05 0.45 14.39
N GLN A 265 0.87 -0.48 14.12
CA GLN A 265 0.84 -1.85 14.65
C GLN A 265 0.99 -1.87 16.18
N ALA A 266 1.91 -1.07 16.75
CA ALA A 266 2.11 -0.96 18.19
C ALA A 266 0.84 -0.49 18.91
N VAL A 267 0.20 0.56 18.39
CA VAL A 267 -1.05 1.10 18.94
C VAL A 267 -2.16 0.06 18.86
N GLU A 268 -2.28 -0.66 17.74
CA GLU A 268 -3.30 -1.69 17.57
C GLU A 268 -3.13 -2.81 18.60
N ILE A 269 -1.91 -3.32 18.77
CA ILE A 269 -1.62 -4.38 19.76
C ILE A 269 -1.97 -3.91 21.17
N TYR A 270 -1.56 -2.69 21.53
CA TYR A 270 -1.78 -2.12 22.86
C TYR A 270 -3.26 -1.90 23.17
N VAL A 271 -3.97 -1.21 22.27
CA VAL A 271 -5.40 -0.90 22.42
C VAL A 271 -6.21 -2.18 22.50
N HIS A 272 -5.98 -3.14 21.59
CA HIS A 272 -6.70 -4.40 21.61
C HIS A 272 -6.39 -5.25 22.84
N HIS A 273 -5.18 -5.20 23.39
CA HIS A 273 -4.89 -5.91 24.64
C HIS A 273 -5.78 -5.46 25.80
N GLY A 274 -6.09 -4.16 25.88
CA GLY A 274 -6.92 -3.58 26.93
C GLY A 274 -8.44 -3.78 26.76
N ILE A 275 -8.92 -3.87 25.51
CA ILE A 275 -10.36 -3.99 25.20
C ILE A 275 -10.80 -5.40 24.76
N HIS A 276 -9.85 -6.32 24.55
CA HIS A 276 -10.11 -7.65 24.00
C HIS A 276 -11.22 -8.40 24.73
N ASP A 277 -11.21 -8.42 26.05
CA ASP A 277 -12.15 -9.25 26.81
C ASP A 277 -13.60 -8.75 26.63
N LEU A 278 -13.80 -7.43 26.46
CA LEU A 278 -15.13 -6.87 26.17
C LEU A 278 -15.56 -7.16 24.74
N ILE A 279 -14.68 -6.88 23.77
CA ILE A 279 -15.02 -6.99 22.34
C ILE A 279 -15.16 -8.45 21.94
N PHE A 280 -14.21 -9.30 22.32
CA PHE A 280 -14.20 -10.71 21.94
C PHE A 280 -15.36 -11.48 22.58
N ASN A 281 -15.77 -11.12 23.81
CA ASN A 281 -16.99 -11.68 24.39
C ASN A 281 -18.22 -11.29 23.57
N LEU A 282 -18.36 -10.03 23.15
CA LEU A 282 -19.48 -9.59 22.32
C LEU A 282 -19.46 -10.26 20.93
N VAL A 283 -18.32 -10.28 20.24
CA VAL A 283 -18.17 -10.97 18.95
C VAL A 283 -18.45 -12.47 19.11
N GLY A 284 -17.98 -13.08 20.20
CA GLY A 284 -18.26 -14.47 20.54
C GLY A 284 -19.74 -14.73 20.78
N THR A 285 -20.48 -13.79 21.39
CA THR A 285 -21.94 -13.92 21.54
C THR A 285 -22.68 -13.79 20.22
N LEU A 286 -22.23 -12.91 19.32
CA LEU A 286 -22.85 -12.72 17.99
C LEU A 286 -22.63 -13.92 17.06
N GLU A 287 -21.49 -14.60 17.19
CA GLU A 287 -21.10 -15.73 16.34
C GLU A 287 -21.30 -17.10 16.99
N ALA A 288 -21.89 -17.17 18.18
CA ALA A 288 -22.00 -18.40 18.95
C ALA A 288 -22.71 -19.54 18.19
N SER A 289 -23.76 -19.22 17.42
CA SER A 289 -24.52 -20.19 16.64
C SER A 289 -23.70 -20.75 15.46
N HIS A 290 -23.01 -19.89 14.72
CA HIS A 290 -22.11 -20.30 13.64
C HIS A 290 -20.93 -21.12 14.18
N ASP A 291 -20.32 -20.68 15.28
CA ASP A 291 -19.20 -21.40 15.91
C ASP A 291 -19.61 -22.78 16.42
N ALA A 292 -20.81 -22.92 16.99
CA ALA A 292 -21.35 -24.22 17.39
C ALA A 292 -21.55 -25.15 16.19
N ALA A 293 -22.08 -24.64 15.07
CA ALA A 293 -22.26 -25.40 13.83
C ALA A 293 -20.92 -25.84 13.23
N PHE A 294 -19.93 -24.96 13.19
CA PHE A 294 -18.59 -25.27 12.70
C PHE A 294 -17.88 -26.30 13.58
N ASN A 295 -17.96 -26.17 14.90
CA ASN A 295 -17.42 -27.14 15.86
C ASN A 295 -18.07 -28.52 15.71
N LYS A 296 -19.38 -28.57 15.44
CA LYS A 296 -20.08 -29.83 15.16
C LYS A 296 -19.59 -30.48 13.85
N THR A 297 -19.42 -29.68 12.81
CA THR A 297 -18.98 -30.15 11.48
C THR A 297 -17.54 -30.66 11.53
N THR A 298 -16.62 -29.90 12.12
CA THR A 298 -15.21 -30.31 12.29
C THR A 298 -15.07 -31.58 13.13
N ARG A 299 -15.86 -31.75 14.19
CA ARG A 299 -15.90 -33.01 14.97
C ARG A 299 -16.36 -34.21 14.13
N SER A 300 -17.33 -34.02 13.23
CA SER A 300 -17.79 -35.09 12.33
C SER A 300 -16.74 -35.51 11.30
N LEU A 301 -15.77 -34.64 11.02
CA LEU A 301 -14.71 -34.85 10.03
C LEU A 301 -13.38 -35.32 10.66
N GLN A 302 -13.36 -35.64 11.96
CA GLN A 302 -12.14 -36.03 12.66
C GLN A 302 -11.50 -37.32 12.16
N ASP A 303 -12.26 -38.21 11.55
CA ASP A 303 -11.74 -39.48 11.05
C ASP A 303 -10.95 -39.33 9.73
N LEU A 304 -11.04 -38.16 9.06
CA LEU A 304 -10.38 -37.92 7.78
C LEU A 304 -8.85 -38.07 7.89
N GLN A 305 -8.28 -38.78 6.93
CA GLN A 305 -6.85 -39.00 6.82
C GLN A 305 -6.16 -37.93 5.95
N GLN A 306 -4.86 -37.71 6.19
CA GLN A 306 -4.05 -36.71 5.45
C GLN A 306 -4.09 -36.91 3.92
N LYS A 307 -4.21 -38.17 3.48
CA LYS A 307 -4.24 -38.55 2.06
C LYS A 307 -5.55 -38.18 1.37
N GLU A 308 -6.66 -38.18 2.11
CA GLU A 308 -8.01 -37.88 1.59
C GLU A 308 -8.21 -36.39 1.34
N LEU A 309 -7.45 -35.54 2.03
CA LEU A 309 -7.42 -34.09 1.84
C LEU A 309 -6.40 -33.63 0.78
N GLY A 310 -5.70 -34.57 0.13
CA GLY A 310 -4.69 -34.26 -0.89
C GLY A 310 -3.40 -33.63 -0.34
N VAL A 311 -3.10 -33.78 0.95
CA VAL A 311 -1.89 -33.20 1.54
C VAL A 311 -0.65 -33.94 1.05
N LYS A 312 0.26 -33.23 0.37
CA LYS A 312 1.53 -33.78 -0.09
C LYS A 312 2.38 -34.29 1.10
N PRO A 313 3.08 -35.43 0.95
CA PRO A 313 3.86 -36.05 2.03
C PRO A 313 5.00 -35.17 2.55
N GLU A 314 5.44 -34.19 1.76
CA GLU A 314 6.51 -33.24 2.08
C GLU A 314 6.12 -32.30 3.25
N PHE A 315 4.83 -31.99 3.40
CA PHE A 315 4.33 -31.08 4.43
C PHE A 315 3.99 -31.80 5.74
N CYS A 316 3.81 -33.13 5.71
CA CYS A 316 3.37 -33.95 6.85
C CYS A 316 4.25 -33.81 8.10
N ILE A 317 5.56 -33.62 7.92
CA ILE A 317 6.54 -33.51 9.00
C ILE A 317 6.27 -32.25 9.84
N ASN A 318 5.84 -31.16 9.20
CA ASN A 318 5.66 -29.87 9.83
C ASN A 318 4.26 -29.66 10.42
N LEU A 319 3.27 -30.49 10.06
CA LEU A 319 1.88 -30.35 10.52
C LEU A 319 1.74 -30.39 12.05
N SER A 320 2.56 -31.21 12.72
CA SER A 320 2.55 -31.29 14.19
C SER A 320 3.02 -29.98 14.85
N ARG A 321 4.02 -29.32 14.26
CA ARG A 321 4.53 -28.02 14.71
C ARG A 321 3.54 -26.90 14.40
N ALA A 322 2.98 -26.91 13.18
CA ALA A 322 1.92 -25.99 12.77
C ALA A 322 0.69 -26.09 13.67
N LYS A 323 0.26 -27.30 14.07
CA LYS A 323 -0.83 -27.52 15.03
C LYS A 323 -0.54 -26.90 16.41
N ARG A 324 0.70 -27.02 16.91
CA ARG A 324 1.10 -26.40 18.19
C ARG A 324 1.05 -24.88 18.10
N GLU A 325 1.55 -24.30 17.02
CA GLU A 325 1.48 -22.84 16.80
C GLU A 325 0.02 -22.37 16.69
N LEU A 326 -0.83 -23.10 15.97
CA LEU A 326 -2.24 -22.75 15.83
C LEU A 326 -3.02 -22.81 17.15
N SER A 327 -2.66 -23.74 18.06
CA SER A 327 -3.28 -23.82 19.39
C SER A 327 -3.08 -22.56 20.25
N GLN A 328 -2.10 -21.71 19.91
CA GLN A 328 -1.84 -20.45 20.60
C GLN A 328 -2.74 -19.31 20.13
N LEU A 329 -3.58 -19.51 19.09
CA LEU A 329 -4.42 -18.47 18.50
C LEU A 329 -5.35 -17.79 19.53
N ASN A 330 -6.00 -18.58 20.39
CA ASN A 330 -6.89 -18.06 21.42
C ASN A 330 -6.16 -17.37 22.59
N GLN A 331 -4.85 -17.59 22.74
CA GLN A 331 -4.04 -16.89 23.75
C GLN A 331 -3.68 -15.46 23.31
N GLN A 332 -3.73 -15.18 22.00
CA GLN A 332 -3.44 -13.85 21.46
C GLN A 332 -4.66 -12.93 21.60
N LYS A 333 -4.47 -11.74 22.20
CA LYS A 333 -5.55 -10.75 22.41
C LYS A 333 -5.72 -9.76 21.25
N SER A 334 -4.66 -9.48 20.51
CA SER A 334 -4.69 -8.51 19.40
C SER A 334 -5.07 -9.19 18.07
N PRO A 335 -5.92 -8.57 17.23
CA PRO A 335 -6.22 -9.00 15.87
C PRO A 335 -4.94 -9.25 15.05
N LEU A 336 -4.01 -8.28 15.02
CA LEU A 336 -2.72 -8.41 14.36
C LEU A 336 -1.90 -9.61 14.87
N LEU A 337 -1.84 -9.83 16.19
CA LEU A 337 -1.10 -10.97 16.76
C LEU A 337 -1.73 -12.32 16.38
N LYS A 338 -3.06 -12.39 16.30
CA LYS A 338 -3.78 -13.56 15.78
C LYS A 338 -3.45 -13.79 14.31
N LEU A 339 -3.44 -12.75 13.49
CA LEU A 339 -3.09 -12.87 12.06
C LEU A 339 -1.62 -13.26 11.84
N LEU A 340 -0.70 -12.70 12.63
CA LEU A 340 0.71 -13.12 12.64
C LEU A 340 0.88 -14.57 13.13
N CYS A 341 0.00 -15.05 14.00
CA CYS A 341 -0.08 -16.48 14.36
C CYS A 341 -0.45 -17.32 13.14
N LEU A 342 -1.50 -16.96 12.39
CA LEU A 342 -1.91 -17.65 11.17
C LEU A 342 -0.79 -17.65 10.11
N ARG A 343 -0.12 -16.51 9.90
CA ARG A 343 1.05 -16.43 9.00
C ARG A 343 2.17 -17.38 9.43
N ARG A 344 2.51 -17.41 10.72
CA ARG A 344 3.53 -18.35 11.24
C ARG A 344 3.15 -19.79 10.99
N VAL A 345 1.89 -20.15 11.19
CA VAL A 345 1.37 -21.50 10.90
C VAL A 345 1.54 -21.85 9.43
N VAL A 346 1.19 -20.96 8.51
CA VAL A 346 1.38 -21.16 7.06
C VAL A 346 2.86 -21.33 6.72
N LEU A 347 3.72 -20.44 7.22
CA LEU A 347 5.18 -20.51 6.98
C LEU A 347 5.77 -21.81 7.54
N THR A 348 5.39 -22.19 8.75
CA THR A 348 5.85 -23.42 9.39
C THR A 348 5.36 -24.65 8.63
N ALA A 349 4.12 -24.65 8.15
CA ALA A 349 3.56 -25.78 7.42
C ALA A 349 4.19 -25.94 6.02
N THR A 350 4.57 -24.84 5.38
CA THR A 350 5.15 -24.80 4.01
C THR A 350 6.67 -24.86 3.96
N GLN A 351 7.38 -24.79 5.10
CA GLN A 351 8.85 -24.85 5.15
C GLN A 351 9.39 -26.24 4.75
N THR A 352 10.01 -26.35 3.58
CA THR A 352 10.70 -27.58 3.17
C THR A 352 12.06 -27.71 3.88
N THR A 353 12.36 -28.90 4.40
CA THR A 353 13.53 -29.17 5.27
C THR A 353 14.87 -29.22 4.53
N ARG A 354 14.91 -28.96 3.21
CA ARG A 354 16.14 -29.01 2.41
C ARG A 354 16.47 -27.64 1.82
N ARG A 355 17.46 -26.98 2.43
CA ARG A 355 18.09 -25.72 1.97
C ARG A 355 18.80 -25.81 0.59
N THR A 356 18.58 -26.85 -0.21
CA THR A 356 19.42 -27.12 -1.41
C THR A 356 18.67 -27.55 -2.67
N VAL A 357 17.34 -27.56 -2.71
CA VAL A 357 16.63 -27.87 -3.97
C VAL A 357 15.45 -26.94 -4.11
N ASN A 358 15.38 -26.29 -5.27
CA ASN A 358 14.27 -25.54 -5.86
C ASN A 358 13.16 -25.08 -4.91
N ILE A 359 13.00 -23.77 -4.78
CA ILE A 359 11.73 -23.16 -4.41
C ILE A 359 10.73 -23.52 -5.51
N GLU A 360 10.18 -24.73 -5.50
CA GLU A 360 8.89 -24.97 -6.13
C GLU A 360 7.90 -24.15 -5.32
N ALA A 361 7.42 -23.06 -5.92
CA ALA A 361 6.39 -22.23 -5.30
C ALA A 361 5.24 -23.12 -4.84
N VAL A 362 4.92 -23.09 -3.54
CA VAL A 362 3.77 -23.82 -2.99
C VAL A 362 2.53 -23.32 -3.71
N SER A 363 1.82 -24.23 -4.39
CA SER A 363 0.60 -23.85 -5.10
C SER A 363 -0.51 -23.52 -4.09
N ALA A 364 -1.46 -22.67 -4.49
CA ALA A 364 -2.61 -22.33 -3.64
C ALA A 364 -3.43 -23.58 -3.25
N ASP A 365 -3.50 -24.56 -4.16
CA ASP A 365 -4.19 -25.84 -3.94
C ASP A 365 -3.48 -26.66 -2.82
N ASP A 366 -2.14 -26.71 -2.83
CA ASP A 366 -1.36 -27.41 -1.80
C ASP A 366 -1.51 -26.75 -0.42
N LEU A 367 -1.47 -25.41 -0.38
CA LEU A 367 -1.63 -24.65 0.86
C LEU A 367 -3.02 -24.85 1.46
N LEU A 368 -4.07 -24.80 0.62
CA LEU A 368 -5.44 -24.96 1.08
C LEU A 368 -5.68 -26.35 1.68
N SER A 369 -5.18 -27.41 1.05
CA SER A 369 -5.24 -28.79 1.60
C SER A 369 -4.60 -28.90 2.98
N VAL A 370 -3.43 -28.25 3.16
CA VAL A 370 -2.73 -28.19 4.45
C VAL A 370 -3.56 -27.43 5.49
N VAL A 371 -4.14 -26.28 5.12
CA VAL A 371 -4.98 -25.47 6.02
C VAL A 371 -6.26 -26.22 6.43
N LEU A 372 -6.94 -26.88 5.48
CA LEU A 372 -8.12 -27.71 5.76
C LEU A 372 -7.82 -28.81 6.76
N TYR A 373 -6.70 -29.52 6.57
CA TYR A 373 -6.27 -30.54 7.52
C TYR A 373 -6.01 -29.96 8.91
N LEU A 374 -5.33 -28.82 8.99
CA LEU A 374 -5.04 -28.16 10.27
C LEU A 374 -6.33 -27.73 10.97
N LEU A 375 -7.29 -27.12 10.27
CA LEU A 375 -8.57 -26.69 10.84
C LEU A 375 -9.36 -27.87 11.45
N VAL A 376 -9.46 -28.99 10.72
CA VAL A 376 -10.19 -30.19 11.19
C VAL A 376 -9.51 -30.81 12.41
N LYS A 377 -8.16 -30.87 12.43
CA LYS A 377 -7.41 -31.57 13.48
C LYS A 377 -7.05 -30.72 14.69
N THR A 378 -7.18 -29.39 14.65
CA THR A 378 -6.74 -28.51 15.74
C THR A 378 -7.82 -28.23 16.78
N GLU A 379 -9.10 -28.49 16.47
CA GLU A 379 -10.26 -28.37 17.39
C GLU A 379 -10.24 -27.07 18.23
N ILE A 380 -9.91 -25.95 17.60
CA ILE A 380 -9.88 -24.66 18.29
C ILE A 380 -11.32 -24.14 18.40
N PRO A 381 -11.80 -23.79 19.61
CA PRO A 381 -13.11 -23.18 19.78
C PRO A 381 -13.11 -21.74 19.26
N ASN A 382 -14.28 -21.27 18.85
CA ASN A 382 -14.56 -19.90 18.42
C ASN A 382 -13.81 -19.47 17.15
N TRP A 383 -13.67 -20.38 16.18
CA TRP A 383 -12.95 -20.12 14.93
C TRP A 383 -13.58 -18.97 14.13
N ILE A 384 -14.90 -18.94 14.03
CA ILE A 384 -15.64 -17.91 13.29
C ILE A 384 -15.55 -16.58 14.03
N ALA A 385 -15.72 -16.55 15.35
CA ALA A 385 -15.48 -15.34 16.13
C ALA A 385 -14.04 -14.82 16.00
N ASN A 386 -13.02 -15.70 15.96
CA ASN A 386 -11.64 -15.30 15.74
C ASN A 386 -11.41 -14.68 14.35
N LEU A 387 -11.93 -15.29 13.29
CA LEU A 387 -11.80 -14.75 11.93
C LEU A 387 -12.55 -13.42 11.81
N ASN A 388 -13.77 -13.32 12.33
CA ASN A 388 -14.53 -12.08 12.33
C ASN A 388 -13.89 -11.00 13.20
N TYR A 389 -13.24 -11.36 14.32
CA TYR A 389 -12.47 -10.42 15.11
C TYR A 389 -11.24 -9.89 14.35
N ILE A 390 -10.51 -10.77 13.63
CA ILE A 390 -9.36 -10.35 12.81
C ILE A 390 -9.84 -9.44 11.67
N ARG A 391 -10.86 -9.87 10.91
CA ARG A 391 -11.37 -9.16 9.74
C ARG A 391 -11.88 -7.75 10.08
N ASN A 392 -12.55 -7.59 11.22
CA ASN A 392 -13.23 -6.34 11.59
C ASN A 392 -12.36 -5.33 12.34
N PHE A 393 -11.33 -5.81 13.05
CA PHE A 393 -10.59 -4.98 13.99
C PHE A 393 -9.09 -4.83 13.66
N CYS A 394 -8.61 -5.42 12.57
CA CYS A 394 -7.27 -5.12 12.06
C CYS A 394 -7.29 -3.78 11.29
N PHE A 395 -6.73 -2.72 11.89
CA PHE A 395 -6.71 -1.36 11.30
C PHE A 395 -5.37 -1.00 10.64
N SER A 396 -4.30 -1.73 10.94
CA SER A 396 -2.93 -1.38 10.52
C SER A 396 -2.50 -1.95 9.15
N HIS A 397 -3.37 -2.67 8.43
CA HIS A 397 -2.99 -3.35 7.19
C HIS A 397 -2.99 -2.43 5.98
N SER A 398 -1.89 -2.46 5.21
CA SER A 398 -1.93 -2.03 3.83
C SER A 398 -2.59 -3.14 3.01
N SER A 399 -3.54 -2.80 2.14
CA SER A 399 -4.35 -3.74 1.34
C SER A 399 -3.55 -4.60 0.35
N LYS A 400 -2.20 -4.53 0.35
CA LYS A 400 -1.30 -5.18 -0.62
C LYS A 400 -0.43 -6.29 -0.03
N ASP A 401 -0.62 -6.67 1.23
CA ASP A 401 0.31 -7.54 1.94
C ASP A 401 -0.08 -9.04 1.97
N GLU A 402 0.93 -9.92 2.01
CA GLU A 402 0.84 -11.39 2.18
C GLU A 402 -0.11 -11.86 3.31
N LEU A 403 -0.34 -10.99 4.30
CA LEU A 403 -1.24 -11.23 5.43
C LEU A 403 -2.71 -11.32 5.01
N SER A 404 -3.13 -10.53 4.04
CA SER A 404 -4.50 -10.55 3.48
C SER A 404 -4.81 -11.87 2.77
N TYR A 405 -3.83 -12.36 2.00
CA TYR A 405 -3.89 -13.68 1.35
C TYR A 405 -3.98 -14.80 2.38
N CYS A 406 -3.19 -14.73 3.45
CA CYS A 406 -3.26 -15.70 4.55
C CYS A 406 -4.66 -15.74 5.17
N LEU A 407 -5.22 -14.58 5.55
CA LEU A 407 -6.57 -14.49 6.12
C LEU A 407 -7.63 -15.08 5.17
N SER A 408 -7.61 -14.65 3.90
CA SER A 408 -8.54 -15.12 2.86
C SER A 408 -8.47 -16.64 2.66
N THR A 409 -7.27 -17.22 2.76
CA THR A 409 -7.07 -18.67 2.64
C THR A 409 -7.74 -19.43 3.80
N PHE A 410 -7.61 -18.93 5.03
CA PHE A 410 -8.29 -19.53 6.19
C PHE A 410 -9.80 -19.36 6.13
N GLU A 411 -10.30 -18.21 5.69
CA GLU A 411 -11.73 -17.95 5.51
C GLU A 411 -12.34 -18.86 4.46
N ALA A 412 -11.70 -18.99 3.30
CA ALA A 412 -12.12 -19.91 2.24
C ALA A 412 -12.14 -21.37 2.73
N ALA A 413 -11.17 -21.77 3.55
CA ALA A 413 -11.13 -23.11 4.13
C ALA A 413 -12.27 -23.35 5.13
N VAL A 414 -12.61 -22.37 5.97
CA VAL A 414 -13.75 -22.44 6.91
C VAL A 414 -15.07 -22.51 6.17
N GLU A 415 -15.27 -21.67 5.15
CA GLU A 415 -16.47 -21.73 4.30
C GLU A 415 -16.59 -23.08 3.60
N PHE A 416 -15.49 -23.62 3.08
CA PHE A 416 -15.47 -24.92 2.42
C PHE A 416 -15.93 -26.06 3.34
N ILE A 417 -15.50 -26.05 4.61
CA ILE A 417 -15.96 -27.00 5.63
C ILE A 417 -17.45 -26.81 5.94
N ASN A 418 -17.90 -25.55 6.11
CA ASN A 418 -19.30 -25.23 6.40
C ASN A 418 -20.27 -25.60 5.27
N MET A 419 -19.83 -25.59 4.01
CA MET A 419 -20.64 -26.06 2.88
C MET A 419 -20.90 -27.58 2.90
N GLY A 420 -20.29 -28.35 3.83
CA GLY A 420 -20.51 -29.80 3.95
C GLY A 420 -19.94 -30.63 2.80
N LYS A 421 -19.20 -30.00 1.86
CA LYS A 421 -18.68 -30.65 0.65
C LYS A 421 -17.68 -31.77 0.91
N LEU A 422 -17.07 -31.80 2.10
CA LEU A 422 -16.20 -32.89 2.54
C LEU A 422 -16.99 -34.17 2.93
N GLN A 423 -18.28 -34.06 3.26
CA GLN A 423 -19.13 -35.23 3.54
C GLN A 423 -19.64 -35.91 2.25
N GLU A 424 -19.81 -35.16 1.15
CA GLU A 424 -20.28 -35.69 -0.14
C GLU A 424 -19.25 -36.54 -0.89
N VAL A 425 -17.96 -36.43 -0.54
CA VAL A 425 -16.87 -37.25 -1.13
C VAL A 425 -17.09 -38.75 -0.89
N HIS A 426 -17.87 -39.14 0.12
CA HIS A 426 -18.24 -40.53 0.36
C HIS A 426 -19.31 -41.07 -0.60
N SER A 427 -19.90 -40.25 -1.47
CA SER A 427 -21.09 -40.64 -2.25
C SER A 427 -20.95 -40.70 -3.78
N VAL A 428 -20.10 -39.92 -4.45
CA VAL A 428 -19.98 -40.02 -5.94
C VAL A 428 -18.59 -39.63 -6.45
N SER A 429 -18.00 -40.52 -7.26
CA SER A 429 -16.79 -40.32 -8.07
C SER A 429 -17.01 -39.29 -9.20
N GLY A 430 -16.89 -38.00 -8.88
CA GLY A 430 -17.08 -36.89 -9.82
C GLY A 430 -15.99 -35.82 -9.76
N GLU A 431 -14.72 -36.22 -9.59
CA GLU A 431 -13.58 -35.30 -9.69
C GLU A 431 -13.48 -34.76 -11.14
N LEU A 432 -13.75 -33.47 -11.36
CA LEU A 432 -13.13 -32.60 -12.40
C LEU A 432 -13.83 -31.23 -12.55
N ASN A 433 -15.09 -31.07 -12.09
CA ASN A 433 -15.80 -29.78 -12.22
C ASN A 433 -15.70 -28.87 -10.97
N ASP A 434 -15.50 -29.42 -9.77
CA ASP A 434 -15.67 -28.65 -8.52
C ASP A 434 -14.46 -27.79 -8.12
N THR A 435 -13.24 -28.22 -8.48
CA THR A 435 -12.03 -27.39 -8.39
C THR A 435 -12.11 -26.17 -9.30
N THR A 436 -12.86 -26.23 -10.41
CA THR A 436 -13.02 -25.09 -11.33
C THR A 436 -14.00 -24.05 -10.80
N LEU A 437 -15.08 -24.45 -10.12
CA LEU A 437 -16.01 -23.53 -9.44
C LEU A 437 -15.36 -22.84 -8.25
N PHE A 438 -14.55 -23.57 -7.48
CA PHE A 438 -13.76 -23.02 -6.39
C PHE A 438 -12.64 -22.10 -6.93
N LYS A 439 -11.95 -22.47 -8.01
CA LYS A 439 -10.99 -21.59 -8.71
C LYS A 439 -11.65 -20.33 -9.25
N LYS A 440 -12.87 -20.43 -9.78
CA LYS A 440 -13.66 -19.28 -10.21
C LYS A 440 -14.05 -18.39 -9.03
N ARG A 441 -14.38 -18.96 -7.86
CA ARG A 441 -14.69 -18.20 -6.63
C ARG A 441 -13.47 -17.57 -5.95
N MET A 442 -12.34 -18.27 -5.86
CA MET A 442 -11.06 -17.71 -5.40
C MET A 442 -10.54 -16.65 -6.36
N SER A 443 -10.73 -16.85 -7.68
CA SER A 443 -10.48 -15.83 -8.69
C SER A 443 -11.40 -14.63 -8.54
N LEU A 444 -12.68 -14.81 -8.17
CA LEU A 444 -13.63 -13.71 -7.92
C LEU A 444 -13.32 -12.97 -6.60
N LEU A 445 -12.89 -13.68 -5.55
CA LEU A 445 -12.42 -13.08 -4.28
C LEU A 445 -11.12 -12.29 -4.46
N ASN A 446 -10.21 -12.77 -5.32
CA ASN A 446 -9.00 -12.04 -5.74
C ASN A 446 -9.25 -10.99 -6.84
N GLN A 447 -10.42 -10.97 -7.49
CA GLN A 447 -10.79 -9.97 -8.50
C GLN A 447 -11.61 -8.82 -7.92
N ASN A 448 -12.18 -8.98 -6.72
CA ASN A 448 -12.85 -7.91 -5.96
C ASN A 448 -11.92 -7.37 -4.87
N THR A 449 -10.70 -6.96 -5.24
CA THR A 449 -9.66 -6.46 -4.31
C THR A 449 -9.95 -5.09 -3.71
N GLU A 450 -11.03 -4.44 -4.11
CA GLU A 450 -11.42 -3.16 -3.54
C GLU A 450 -12.44 -3.39 -2.44
N THR A 451 -12.01 -3.12 -1.19
CA THR A 451 -12.93 -3.14 -0.05
C THR A 451 -14.10 -2.20 -0.35
N PRO A 452 -15.33 -2.49 0.12
CA PRO A 452 -16.47 -1.58 -0.06
C PRO A 452 -16.17 -0.14 0.41
N ILE A 453 -15.27 -0.01 1.39
CA ILE A 453 -14.71 1.28 1.85
C ILE A 453 -13.88 1.94 0.74
N HIS A 454 -12.98 1.22 0.06
CA HIS A 454 -12.23 1.76 -1.08
C HIS A 454 -13.16 2.26 -2.19
N CYS A 455 -14.16 1.45 -2.59
CA CYS A 455 -15.15 1.84 -3.59
C CYS A 455 -15.92 3.11 -3.17
N LEU A 456 -16.35 3.20 -1.90
CA LEU A 456 -17.00 4.41 -1.39
C LEU A 456 -16.09 5.64 -1.53
N PHE A 457 -14.83 5.53 -1.12
CA PHE A 457 -13.89 6.66 -1.18
C PHE A 457 -13.54 7.04 -2.62
N GLU A 458 -13.46 6.08 -3.53
CA GLU A 458 -13.28 6.32 -4.96
C GLU A 458 -14.50 7.03 -5.57
N HIS A 459 -15.72 6.56 -5.28
CA HIS A 459 -16.95 7.20 -5.74
C HIS A 459 -17.10 8.62 -5.17
N ILE A 460 -16.67 8.86 -3.93
CA ILE A 460 -16.62 10.20 -3.35
C ILE A 460 -15.59 11.07 -4.08
N ALA A 461 -14.40 10.54 -4.38
CA ALA A 461 -13.38 11.28 -5.12
C ALA A 461 -13.87 11.68 -6.52
N ASN A 462 -14.61 10.79 -7.17
CA ASN A 462 -15.18 10.99 -8.50
C ASN A 462 -16.46 11.85 -8.51
N GLY A 463 -17.09 12.09 -7.35
CA GLY A 463 -18.33 12.89 -7.25
C GLY A 463 -19.61 12.12 -7.62
N ASN A 464 -19.60 10.79 -7.56
CA ASN A 464 -20.76 9.97 -7.94
C ASN A 464 -21.81 9.91 -6.82
N GLU A 465 -22.66 10.94 -6.73
CA GLU A 465 -23.68 11.06 -5.67
C GLU A 465 -24.63 9.87 -5.57
N THR A 466 -25.12 9.38 -6.71
CA THR A 466 -26.12 8.30 -6.75
C THR A 466 -25.57 6.99 -6.19
N GLU A 467 -24.32 6.68 -6.49
CA GLU A 467 -23.67 5.45 -6.03
C GLU A 467 -23.31 5.55 -4.54
N VAL A 468 -22.86 6.72 -4.10
CA VAL A 468 -22.63 6.99 -2.67
C VAL A 468 -23.93 6.89 -1.88
N GLU A 469 -25.03 7.45 -2.38
CA GLU A 469 -26.34 7.33 -1.74
C GLU A 469 -26.83 5.88 -1.72
N HIS A 470 -26.63 5.13 -2.81
CA HIS A 470 -26.96 3.71 -2.89
C HIS A 470 -26.20 2.90 -1.83
N LEU A 471 -24.87 3.00 -1.79
CA LEU A 471 -24.01 2.28 -0.83
C LEU A 471 -24.34 2.65 0.64
N LEU A 472 -24.70 3.91 0.92
CA LEU A 472 -25.10 4.34 2.26
C LEU A 472 -26.55 3.94 2.62
N SER A 473 -27.40 3.66 1.63
CA SER A 473 -28.81 3.31 1.83
C SER A 473 -29.06 1.80 1.80
N GLU A 474 -28.17 1.00 1.23
CA GLU A 474 -28.22 -0.47 1.30
C GLU A 474 -28.23 -0.97 2.76
N GLY A 475 -27.54 -0.27 3.67
CA GLY A 475 -27.58 -0.56 5.11
C GLY A 475 -28.82 -0.07 5.85
N GLN A 476 -29.65 0.78 5.23
CA GLN A 476 -30.87 1.36 5.83
C GLN A 476 -32.16 0.73 5.29
N ALA A 477 -32.09 -0.17 4.30
CA ALA A 477 -33.25 -0.87 3.78
C ALA A 477 -33.79 -1.84 4.84
N ASP A 478 -34.61 -1.29 5.73
CA ASP A 478 -35.52 -1.94 6.65
C ASP A 478 -36.60 -2.68 5.81
N LYS A 479 -36.17 -3.65 5.01
CA LYS A 479 -37.05 -4.75 4.63
C LYS A 479 -37.28 -5.47 5.95
N ASP A 480 -38.45 -5.23 6.56
CA ASP A 480 -38.94 -5.93 7.73
C ASP A 480 -38.44 -7.38 7.69
N VAL A 481 -37.48 -7.71 8.55
CA VAL A 481 -37.03 -9.09 8.67
C VAL A 481 -38.29 -9.86 9.03
N LYS A 482 -38.66 -10.86 8.21
CA LYS A 482 -39.77 -11.77 8.51
C LYS A 482 -39.34 -12.68 9.65
N MET A 483 -39.23 -12.08 10.81
CA MET A 483 -39.15 -12.76 12.07
C MET A 483 -40.41 -13.58 12.22
N CYS A 484 -40.20 -14.82 12.59
CA CYS A 484 -41.20 -15.75 13.09
C CYS A 484 -42.20 -15.02 14.03
N HIS A 485 -41.65 -14.16 14.92
CA HIS A 485 -42.32 -13.13 15.70
C HIS A 485 -41.25 -12.18 16.31
N PRO A 486 -41.62 -10.99 16.84
CA PRO A 486 -40.66 -9.96 17.28
C PRO A 486 -39.69 -10.32 18.42
N LEU A 487 -39.81 -11.50 19.02
CA LEU A 487 -38.98 -11.99 20.13
C LEU A 487 -38.40 -13.40 19.85
N CYS A 488 -38.38 -13.82 18.59
CA CYS A 488 -37.93 -15.17 18.23
C CYS A 488 -36.41 -15.26 18.19
N SER A 489 -35.84 -16.30 18.81
CA SER A 489 -34.41 -16.60 18.84
C SER A 489 -34.11 -17.99 18.25
N CYS A 490 -34.88 -18.45 17.26
CA CYS A 490 -34.60 -19.74 16.60
C CYS A 490 -33.45 -19.60 15.60
N ASP A 491 -32.74 -20.70 15.31
CA ASP A 491 -31.54 -20.72 14.45
C ASP A 491 -31.73 -20.05 13.08
N ILE A 492 -32.95 -20.08 12.52
CA ILE A 492 -33.28 -19.45 11.23
C ILE A 492 -33.48 -17.93 11.38
N CYS A 493 -34.20 -17.51 12.42
CA CYS A 493 -34.46 -16.09 12.71
C CYS A 493 -33.19 -15.39 13.25
N ASP A 494 -32.35 -16.10 14.03
CA ASP A 494 -31.04 -15.65 14.53
C ASP A 494 -29.99 -15.58 13.42
N GLY A 495 -29.96 -16.55 12.49
CA GLY A 495 -29.10 -16.50 11.30
C GLY A 495 -29.43 -15.34 10.36
N GLN A 496 -30.71 -14.96 10.23
CA GLN A 496 -31.14 -13.80 9.44
C GLN A 496 -30.78 -12.46 10.11
N LEU A 497 -30.82 -12.39 11.44
CA LEU A 497 -30.39 -11.23 12.22
C LEU A 497 -28.87 -11.08 12.21
N SER A 498 -28.14 -12.16 12.47
CA SER A 498 -26.66 -12.22 12.49
C SER A 498 -26.07 -11.92 11.10
N GLY A 499 -26.64 -12.49 10.03
CA GLY A 499 -26.22 -12.24 8.65
C GLY A 499 -26.38 -10.78 8.18
N ARG A 500 -27.35 -10.02 8.73
CA ARG A 500 -27.53 -8.58 8.44
C ARG A 500 -26.75 -7.66 9.38
N LEU A 501 -26.58 -8.04 10.64
CA LEU A 501 -25.79 -7.27 11.61
C LEU A 501 -24.28 -7.37 11.35
N ASN A 502 -23.84 -8.40 10.63
CA ASN A 502 -22.45 -8.69 10.29
C ASN A 502 -22.13 -8.50 8.79
N ASP A 503 -23.01 -7.84 8.03
CA ASP A 503 -22.78 -7.61 6.60
C ASP A 503 -21.73 -6.52 6.38
N LEU A 504 -20.53 -6.96 5.99
CA LEU A 504 -19.32 -6.14 5.80
C LEU A 504 -19.36 -5.25 4.55
N SER A 505 -20.36 -5.47 3.69
CA SER A 505 -20.65 -4.64 2.53
C SER A 505 -21.24 -3.29 2.91
N ILE A 506 -21.80 -3.15 4.12
CA ILE A 506 -22.46 -1.93 4.56
C ILE A 506 -21.43 -0.89 5.02
N VAL A 507 -21.27 0.15 4.21
CA VAL A 507 -20.39 1.27 4.54
C VAL A 507 -21.17 2.35 5.29
N THR A 508 -20.62 2.82 6.41
CA THR A 508 -21.22 3.90 7.21
C THR A 508 -20.53 5.23 6.92
N PRO A 509 -21.22 6.37 7.14
CA PRO A 509 -20.60 7.70 7.06
C PRO A 509 -19.48 7.92 8.10
N PHE A 510 -19.33 7.00 9.05
CA PHE A 510 -18.29 6.98 10.09
C PHE A 510 -17.05 6.15 9.72
N SER A 511 -17.12 5.38 8.62
CA SER A 511 -16.03 4.54 8.14
C SER A 511 -14.75 5.36 7.96
N ARG A 512 -13.59 4.75 8.17
CA ARG A 512 -12.29 5.43 8.02
C ARG A 512 -11.35 4.68 7.08
N ASP A 513 -10.54 5.43 6.34
CA ASP A 513 -9.45 4.88 5.50
C ASP A 513 -8.15 4.68 6.32
N ASP A 514 -7.09 4.24 5.63
CA ASP A 514 -5.75 4.00 6.21
C ASP A 514 -5.06 5.27 6.75
N ARG A 515 -5.60 6.46 6.50
CA ARG A 515 -5.11 7.75 7.00
C ARG A 515 -6.01 8.29 8.13
N GLY A 516 -7.10 7.58 8.43
CA GLY A 516 -8.12 8.00 9.39
C GLY A 516 -9.14 8.99 8.81
N TYR A 517 -9.15 9.22 7.49
CA TYR A 517 -10.15 10.04 6.83
C TYR A 517 -11.50 9.37 6.86
N THR A 518 -12.53 10.15 7.18
CA THR A 518 -13.93 9.75 6.99
C THR A 518 -14.39 10.10 5.58
N PRO A 519 -15.52 9.56 5.09
CA PRO A 519 -16.17 10.01 3.86
C PRO A 519 -16.26 11.53 3.73
N LEU A 520 -16.52 12.22 4.85
CA LEU A 520 -16.61 13.68 4.88
C LEU A 520 -15.25 14.37 4.66
N HIS A 521 -14.14 13.78 5.15
CA HIS A 521 -12.80 14.28 4.84
C HIS A 521 -12.49 14.11 3.35
N ALA A 522 -12.81 12.95 2.77
CA ALA A 522 -12.60 12.71 1.34
C ALA A 522 -13.39 13.69 0.48
N ALA A 523 -14.67 13.91 0.79
CA ALA A 523 -15.50 14.90 0.09
C ALA A 523 -14.94 16.33 0.23
N ALA A 524 -14.44 16.70 1.41
CA ALA A 524 -13.84 18.02 1.65
C ALA A 524 -12.50 18.22 0.91
N VAL A 525 -11.66 17.18 0.82
CA VAL A 525 -10.40 17.22 0.05
C VAL A 525 -10.64 17.30 -1.45
N CYS A 526 -11.76 16.76 -1.94
CA CYS A 526 -12.10 16.74 -3.36
C CYS A 526 -12.99 17.90 -3.79
N GLY A 527 -13.50 18.72 -2.86
CA GLY A 527 -14.32 19.88 -3.17
C GLY A 527 -15.80 19.56 -3.45
N GLN A 528 -16.27 18.37 -3.06
CA GLN A 528 -17.58 17.85 -3.43
C GLN A 528 -18.68 18.34 -2.48
N ALA A 529 -19.15 19.57 -2.68
CA ALA A 529 -20.14 20.22 -1.81
C ALA A 529 -21.48 19.45 -1.70
N GLN A 530 -21.96 18.87 -2.79
CA GLN A 530 -23.21 18.11 -2.81
C GLN A 530 -23.12 16.82 -1.97
N LEU A 531 -21.98 16.12 -2.04
CA LEU A 531 -21.73 14.94 -1.21
C LEU A 531 -21.62 15.27 0.28
N ILE A 532 -21.13 16.45 0.64
CA ILE A 532 -21.08 16.91 2.04
C ILE A 532 -22.48 17.03 2.62
N ASP A 533 -23.42 17.62 1.87
CA ASP A 533 -24.81 17.74 2.29
C ASP A 533 -25.45 16.35 2.51
N LEU A 534 -25.27 15.44 1.55
CA LEU A 534 -25.73 14.05 1.67
C LEU A 534 -25.15 13.34 2.90
N LEU A 535 -23.82 13.42 3.10
CA LEU A 535 -23.13 12.73 4.21
C LEU A 535 -23.55 13.27 5.57
N VAL A 536 -23.70 14.59 5.71
CA VAL A 536 -24.15 15.21 6.98
C VAL A 536 -25.60 14.84 7.27
N ARG A 537 -26.49 14.81 6.27
CA ARG A 537 -27.88 14.32 6.42
C ARG A 537 -27.94 12.86 6.86
N LYS A 538 -26.99 12.03 6.41
CA LYS A 538 -26.83 10.62 6.85
C LYS A 538 -26.15 10.49 8.22
N GLY A 539 -25.81 11.59 8.89
CA GLY A 539 -25.28 11.62 10.26
C GLY A 539 -23.76 11.69 10.40
N ALA A 540 -23.03 12.04 9.33
CA ALA A 540 -21.58 12.17 9.39
C ALA A 540 -21.14 13.25 10.43
N PRO A 541 -20.15 12.96 11.29
CA PRO A 541 -19.65 13.92 12.26
C PRO A 541 -18.80 14.99 11.57
N VAL A 542 -19.29 16.24 11.57
CA VAL A 542 -18.67 17.38 10.89
C VAL A 542 -17.27 17.69 11.43
N ASN A 543 -17.08 17.50 12.74
CA ASN A 543 -15.81 17.74 13.44
C ASN A 543 -15.00 16.45 13.67
N ALA A 544 -15.21 15.42 12.83
CA ALA A 544 -14.35 14.24 12.84
C ALA A 544 -12.89 14.63 12.61
N THR A 545 -11.96 13.84 13.13
CA THR A 545 -10.52 14.07 12.98
C THR A 545 -9.78 12.84 12.49
N ASP A 546 -8.78 13.08 11.64
CA ASP A 546 -7.84 12.07 11.12
C ASP A 546 -6.70 11.78 12.13
N TYR A 547 -5.70 10.99 11.75
CA TYR A 547 -4.55 10.69 12.64
C TYR A 547 -3.69 11.91 12.99
N HIS A 548 -3.72 12.96 12.18
CA HIS A 548 -3.03 14.23 12.42
C HIS A 548 -3.89 15.26 13.16
N ALA A 549 -5.09 14.86 13.58
CA ALA A 549 -6.12 15.72 14.18
C ALA A 549 -6.66 16.81 13.23
N LEU A 550 -6.53 16.63 11.92
CA LEU A 550 -7.15 17.47 10.90
C LEU A 550 -8.63 17.16 10.81
N THR A 551 -9.44 18.21 10.69
CA THR A 551 -10.89 18.11 10.42
C THR A 551 -11.18 18.29 8.93
N PRO A 552 -12.39 17.94 8.43
CA PRO A 552 -12.78 18.23 7.05
C PRO A 552 -12.59 19.71 6.68
N LEU A 553 -12.82 20.63 7.63
CA LEU A 553 -12.62 22.07 7.43
C LEU A 553 -11.15 22.43 7.22
N HIS A 554 -10.21 21.79 7.94
CA HIS A 554 -8.77 22.00 7.69
C HIS A 554 -8.40 21.61 6.26
N LEU A 555 -8.90 20.47 5.78
CA LEU A 555 -8.59 19.95 4.44
C LEU A 555 -9.21 20.80 3.33
N ALA A 556 -10.44 21.28 3.52
CA ALA A 556 -11.07 22.23 2.61
C ALA A 556 -10.27 23.54 2.51
N CYS A 557 -9.81 24.07 3.65
CA CYS A 557 -8.98 25.27 3.71
C CYS A 557 -7.59 25.06 3.11
N GLN A 558 -7.01 23.85 3.24
CA GLN A 558 -5.74 23.48 2.61
C GLN A 558 -5.85 23.49 1.06
N ARG A 559 -6.98 23.03 0.53
CA ARG A 559 -7.21 22.94 -0.93
C ARG A 559 -7.78 24.20 -1.55
N GLY A 560 -8.31 25.14 -0.75
CA GLY A 560 -8.85 26.41 -1.23
C GLY A 560 -10.33 26.35 -1.63
N TYR A 561 -11.08 25.34 -1.19
CA TYR A 561 -12.49 25.19 -1.56
C TYR A 561 -13.41 26.02 -0.67
N GLN A 562 -13.60 27.29 -1.03
CA GLN A 562 -14.44 28.23 -0.29
C GLN A 562 -15.88 27.72 -0.07
N GLY A 563 -16.54 27.24 -1.13
CA GLY A 563 -17.94 26.77 -1.04
C GLY A 563 -18.11 25.61 -0.07
N VAL A 564 -17.15 24.68 -0.04
CA VAL A 564 -17.10 23.59 0.93
C VAL A 564 -16.85 24.11 2.35
N SER A 565 -15.90 25.04 2.53
CA SER A 565 -15.61 25.63 3.83
C SER A 565 -16.84 26.32 4.43
N LEU A 566 -17.56 27.11 3.63
CA LEU A 566 -18.82 27.74 4.05
C LEU A 566 -19.90 26.72 4.40
N LEU A 567 -20.04 25.66 3.62
CA LEU A 567 -21.01 24.59 3.89
C LEU A 567 -20.70 23.83 5.19
N LEU A 568 -19.42 23.53 5.45
CA LEU A 568 -18.99 22.90 6.70
C LEU A 568 -19.23 23.81 7.91
N LEU A 569 -18.94 25.11 7.77
CA LEU A 569 -19.22 26.11 8.82
C LEU A 569 -20.73 26.21 9.10
N HIS A 570 -21.57 26.22 8.04
CA HIS A 570 -23.02 26.17 8.17
C HIS A 570 -23.49 24.96 9.00
N TYR A 571 -22.84 23.81 8.81
CA TYR A 571 -23.06 22.60 9.60
C TYR A 571 -22.34 22.58 10.97
N LYS A 572 -21.97 23.75 11.51
CA LYS A 572 -21.32 23.93 12.82
C LYS A 572 -19.94 23.25 12.92
N ALA A 573 -19.17 23.24 11.84
CA ALA A 573 -17.74 22.94 11.92
C ALA A 573 -17.06 23.94 12.86
N ASN A 574 -16.12 23.47 13.68
CA ASN A 574 -15.37 24.31 14.60
C ASN A 574 -14.20 24.99 13.86
N PRO A 575 -14.23 26.32 13.65
CA PRO A 575 -13.14 27.05 13.00
C PRO A 575 -11.88 27.16 13.86
N ASP A 576 -11.98 26.90 15.17
CA ASP A 576 -10.86 26.95 16.12
C ASP A 576 -10.29 25.56 16.44
N ALA A 577 -10.75 24.51 15.74
CA ALA A 577 -10.21 23.17 15.88
C ALA A 577 -8.69 23.18 15.61
N ARG A 578 -7.92 22.47 16.43
CA ARG A 578 -6.45 22.42 16.33
C ARG A 578 -5.95 21.05 15.91
N ASP A 579 -5.05 21.03 14.94
CA ASP A 579 -4.30 19.83 14.54
C ASP A 579 -3.24 19.44 15.59
N ASN A 580 -2.48 18.36 15.33
CA ASN A 580 -1.38 17.90 16.21
C ASN A 580 -0.17 18.85 16.27
N ASN A 581 -0.18 19.95 15.52
CA ASN A 581 0.81 21.02 15.53
C ASN A 581 0.22 22.32 16.13
N GLY A 582 -1.02 22.29 16.62
CA GLY A 582 -1.73 23.46 17.11
C GLY A 582 -2.23 24.42 16.02
N ASN A 583 -2.12 24.07 14.73
CA ASN A 583 -2.64 24.88 13.63
C ASN A 583 -4.16 24.76 13.56
N THR A 584 -4.82 25.86 13.20
CA THR A 584 -6.27 25.93 12.93
C THR A 584 -6.55 25.94 11.43
N PRO A 585 -7.80 25.74 10.96
CA PRO A 585 -8.17 25.91 9.55
C PRO A 585 -7.71 27.25 8.96
N LEU A 586 -7.75 28.33 9.76
CA LEU A 586 -7.25 29.65 9.35
C LEU A 586 -5.74 29.65 9.10
N HIS A 587 -4.96 28.97 9.94
CA HIS A 587 -3.51 28.79 9.68
C HIS A 587 -3.26 28.07 8.35
N PHE A 588 -4.06 27.05 8.01
CA PHE A 588 -3.95 26.37 6.72
C PHE A 588 -4.31 27.28 5.55
N ALA A 589 -5.43 28.00 5.61
CA ALA A 589 -5.81 28.95 4.56
C ALA A 589 -4.71 30.01 4.31
N CYS A 590 -4.12 30.55 5.39
CA CYS A 590 -3.01 31.50 5.32
C CYS A 590 -1.69 30.88 4.87
N MET A 591 -1.43 29.61 5.18
CA MET A 591 -0.21 28.90 4.75
C MET A 591 -0.18 28.69 3.24
N TYR A 592 -1.32 28.31 2.67
CA TYR A 592 -1.45 27.96 1.26
C TYR A 592 -1.93 29.12 0.37
N GLY A 593 -2.25 30.28 0.95
CA GLY A 593 -2.55 31.50 0.19
C GLY A 593 -3.99 31.60 -0.32
N HIS A 594 -4.93 30.88 0.29
CA HIS A 594 -6.32 30.83 -0.16
C HIS A 594 -7.15 31.96 0.43
N GLU A 595 -7.10 33.14 -0.20
CA GLU A 595 -7.76 34.36 0.26
C GLU A 595 -9.28 34.20 0.46
N ASP A 596 -9.96 33.52 -0.46
CA ASP A 596 -11.41 33.31 -0.38
C ASP A 596 -11.83 32.44 0.81
N CYS A 597 -11.01 31.46 1.17
CA CYS A 597 -11.20 30.65 2.38
C CYS A 597 -10.94 31.47 3.65
N VAL A 598 -9.94 32.36 3.65
CA VAL A 598 -9.70 33.28 4.76
C VAL A 598 -10.91 34.19 4.95
N LYS A 599 -11.40 34.81 3.89
CA LYS A 599 -12.61 35.64 3.93
C LYS A 599 -13.81 34.85 4.44
N ALA A 600 -14.00 33.61 3.98
CA ALA A 600 -15.07 32.75 4.46
C ALA A 600 -14.96 32.50 5.97
N LEU A 601 -13.77 32.17 6.50
CA LEU A 601 -13.58 31.90 7.94
C LEU A 601 -13.74 33.15 8.81
N VAL A 602 -13.22 34.30 8.34
CA VAL A 602 -13.22 35.56 9.10
C VAL A 602 -14.60 36.22 9.11
N TYR A 603 -15.27 36.27 7.96
CA TYR A 603 -16.58 36.93 7.85
C TYR A 603 -17.77 36.05 8.23
N TYR A 604 -17.59 34.73 8.39
CA TYR A 604 -18.67 33.84 8.80
C TYR A 604 -19.17 34.13 10.23
N ASP A 605 -18.25 34.37 11.17
CA ASP A 605 -18.61 34.80 12.54
C ASP A 605 -17.59 35.81 13.07
N ILE A 606 -17.76 37.08 12.67
CA ILE A 606 -16.87 38.20 13.03
C ILE A 606 -16.79 38.38 14.56
N GLN A 607 -17.83 37.99 15.31
CA GLN A 607 -17.89 38.21 16.77
C GLN A 607 -17.13 37.14 17.57
N THR A 608 -16.98 35.93 17.01
CA THR A 608 -16.31 34.81 17.71
C THR A 608 -15.04 34.34 17.02
N CYS A 609 -14.61 34.97 15.93
CA CYS A 609 -13.41 34.57 15.20
C CYS A 609 -12.13 34.89 16.00
N HIS A 610 -11.44 33.87 16.49
CA HIS A 610 -10.18 34.04 17.20
C HIS A 610 -9.00 34.05 16.20
N LEU A 611 -8.64 35.24 15.70
CA LEU A 611 -7.53 35.42 14.74
C LEU A 611 -6.15 35.19 15.37
N ASP A 612 -6.05 35.36 16.68
CA ASP A 612 -4.79 35.40 17.44
C ASP A 612 -4.38 34.06 18.05
N LEU A 613 -5.03 32.96 17.65
CA LEU A 613 -4.65 31.62 18.11
C LEU A 613 -3.23 31.29 17.64
N GLN A 614 -2.39 30.84 18.56
CA GLN A 614 -1.02 30.41 18.27
C GLN A 614 -0.92 28.89 18.11
N ASN A 615 -0.15 28.46 17.12
CA ASN A 615 0.25 27.06 16.96
C ASN A 615 1.38 26.66 17.93
N ASP A 616 1.85 25.41 17.82
CA ASP A 616 2.95 24.91 18.66
C ASP A 616 4.27 25.65 18.45
N LYS A 617 4.45 26.41 17.36
CA LYS A 617 5.62 27.29 17.16
C LYS A 617 5.41 28.70 17.73
N GLY A 618 4.22 29.00 18.24
CA GLY A 618 3.83 30.36 18.63
C GLY A 618 3.45 31.24 17.44
N ASP A 619 3.43 30.71 16.22
CA ASP A 619 3.03 31.45 15.03
C ASP A 619 1.50 31.59 15.03
N THR A 620 1.00 32.79 14.73
CA THR A 620 -0.43 33.05 14.44
C THR A 620 -0.70 32.93 12.94
N ALA A 621 -1.98 32.96 12.52
CA ALA A 621 -2.34 33.00 11.11
C ALA A 621 -1.68 34.18 10.37
N LEU A 622 -1.54 35.34 11.03
CA LEU A 622 -0.84 36.50 10.49
C LEU A 622 0.65 36.23 10.26
N HIS A 623 1.35 35.58 11.21
CA HIS A 623 2.78 35.21 11.02
C HIS A 623 2.98 34.33 9.78
N MET A 624 2.04 33.45 9.48
CA MET A 624 2.11 32.57 8.31
C MET A 624 1.88 33.35 7.02
N ALA A 625 0.84 34.20 6.99
CA ALA A 625 0.54 35.04 5.83
C ALA A 625 1.69 36.01 5.52
N THR A 626 2.32 36.60 6.55
CA THR A 626 3.47 37.52 6.37
C THR A 626 4.72 36.82 5.90
N ARG A 627 5.00 35.61 6.40
CA ARG A 627 6.16 34.80 5.97
C ARG A 627 6.14 34.47 4.48
N TRP A 628 4.97 34.17 3.94
CA TRP A 628 4.80 33.83 2.52
C TRP A 628 4.49 35.04 1.64
N GLY A 629 4.07 36.15 2.24
CA GLY A 629 3.88 37.43 1.57
C GLY A 629 2.53 37.61 0.88
N TYR A 630 1.46 37.05 1.44
CA TYR A 630 0.12 37.15 0.86
C TYR A 630 -0.57 38.47 1.24
N GLU A 631 -0.39 39.50 0.41
CA GLU A 631 -0.92 40.86 0.63
C GLU A 631 -2.43 40.91 0.92
N GLY A 632 -3.26 40.30 0.07
CA GLY A 632 -4.72 40.30 0.25
C GLY A 632 -5.17 39.63 1.56
N ILE A 633 -4.50 38.54 1.96
CA ILE A 633 -4.79 37.85 3.23
C ILE A 633 -4.36 38.70 4.42
N ILE A 634 -3.19 39.33 4.35
CA ILE A 634 -2.68 40.20 5.42
C ILE A 634 -3.63 41.38 5.63
N GLN A 635 -4.07 42.02 4.55
CA GLN A 635 -5.02 43.12 4.62
C GLN A 635 -6.33 42.69 5.29
N VAL A 636 -6.92 41.57 4.86
CA VAL A 636 -8.15 41.04 5.47
C VAL A 636 -7.96 40.75 6.97
N LEU A 637 -6.84 40.16 7.38
CA LEU A 637 -6.59 39.86 8.79
C LEU A 637 -6.41 41.15 9.64
N LEU A 638 -5.70 42.15 9.11
CA LEU A 638 -5.46 43.41 9.81
C LEU A 638 -6.74 44.26 9.93
N GLU A 639 -7.55 44.32 8.87
CA GLU A 639 -8.85 45.02 8.88
C GLU A 639 -9.82 44.43 9.90
N ASN A 640 -9.71 43.12 10.17
CA ASN A 640 -10.53 42.41 11.15
C ASN A 640 -9.88 42.30 12.54
N GLY A 641 -8.82 43.07 12.82
CA GLY A 641 -8.26 43.23 14.17
C GLY A 641 -7.23 42.19 14.60
N ALA A 642 -6.55 41.51 13.68
CA ALA A 642 -5.45 40.60 14.03
C ALA A 642 -4.27 41.35 14.68
N SER A 643 -3.74 40.80 15.77
CA SER A 643 -2.67 41.45 16.54
C SER A 643 -1.30 41.36 15.85
N THR A 644 -0.63 42.49 15.67
CA THR A 644 0.71 42.58 15.05
C THR A 644 1.87 42.43 16.05
N HIS A 645 1.58 42.35 17.34
CA HIS A 645 2.59 42.32 18.41
C HIS A 645 2.81 40.96 19.04
N ILE A 646 2.02 39.94 18.65
CA ILE A 646 2.16 38.58 19.21
C ILE A 646 3.53 38.03 18.81
N LEU A 647 4.23 37.42 19.76
CA LEU A 647 5.56 36.85 19.53
C LEU A 647 5.48 35.33 19.41
N ASN A 648 6.17 34.78 18.40
CA ASN A 648 6.36 33.35 18.28
C ASN A 648 7.41 32.82 19.28
N ARG A 649 7.67 31.51 19.28
CA ARG A 649 8.69 30.90 20.15
C ARG A 649 10.11 31.40 19.89
N ASN A 650 10.38 31.95 18.71
CA ASN A 650 11.65 32.57 18.35
C ASN A 650 11.72 34.05 18.78
N LYS A 651 10.68 34.58 19.46
CA LYS A 651 10.51 36.00 19.83
C LYS A 651 10.42 36.94 18.63
N GLU A 652 10.01 36.41 17.47
CA GLU A 652 9.74 37.19 16.27
C GLU A 652 8.27 37.61 16.28
N SER A 653 8.00 38.83 15.82
CA SER A 653 6.64 39.31 15.57
C SER A 653 6.28 39.07 14.09
N PRO A 654 5.00 39.18 13.68
CA PRO A 654 4.62 39.07 12.28
C PRO A 654 5.40 40.00 11.36
N LEU A 655 5.80 41.19 11.86
CA LEU A 655 6.66 42.17 11.19
C LEU A 655 8.07 41.63 10.91
N HIS A 656 8.66 40.96 11.90
CA HIS A 656 10.00 40.38 11.77
C HIS A 656 10.02 39.18 10.79
N CYS A 657 8.88 38.52 10.57
CA CYS A 657 8.75 37.45 9.58
C CYS A 657 8.60 37.95 8.13
N VAL A 658 8.49 39.26 7.89
CA VAL A 658 8.32 39.83 6.54
C VAL A 658 9.66 39.84 5.79
N LEU A 659 9.72 39.12 4.68
CA LEU A 659 10.87 39.15 3.76
C LEU A 659 10.64 40.12 2.57
N ASN A 660 9.39 40.54 2.32
CA ASN A 660 9.01 41.36 1.18
C ASN A 660 8.89 42.85 1.56
N SER A 661 9.58 43.73 0.83
CA SER A 661 9.59 45.18 1.07
C SER A 661 8.22 45.85 0.92
N LYS A 662 7.34 45.35 0.05
CA LYS A 662 5.97 45.90 -0.13
C LYS A 662 5.10 45.69 1.12
N ILE A 663 5.26 44.56 1.78
CA ILE A 663 4.48 44.19 2.97
C ILE A 663 4.99 44.95 4.19
N LEU A 664 6.30 45.18 4.28
CA LEU A 664 6.88 46.08 5.27
C LEU A 664 6.27 47.48 5.19
N LEU A 665 6.06 48.01 3.97
CA LEU A 665 5.39 49.31 3.77
C LEU A 665 3.92 49.28 4.19
N LEU A 666 3.18 48.20 3.96
CA LEU A 666 1.79 48.05 4.42
C LEU A 666 1.69 48.11 5.95
N PHE A 667 2.57 47.39 6.66
CA PHE A 667 2.61 47.47 8.12
C PHE A 667 3.01 48.86 8.64
N GLN A 668 4.00 49.51 8.03
CA GLN A 668 4.40 50.88 8.39
C GLN A 668 3.27 51.89 8.14
N SER A 669 2.47 51.70 7.08
CA SER A 669 1.31 52.55 6.79
C SER A 669 0.19 52.41 7.84
N LEU A 670 -0.02 51.19 8.36
CA LEU A 670 -0.99 50.92 9.41
C LEU A 670 -0.54 51.45 10.78
N GLU A 671 0.74 51.29 11.13
CA GLU A 671 1.31 51.83 12.38
C GLU A 671 1.25 53.37 12.42
N ASN A 672 1.48 54.03 11.28
CA ASN A 672 1.34 55.48 11.16
C ASN A 672 -0.13 55.94 11.23
N GLY A 673 -1.07 55.12 10.76
CA GLY A 673 -2.51 55.35 10.90
C GLY A 673 -2.95 55.31 12.37
N HIS A 674 -2.50 54.33 13.15
CA HIS A 674 -2.82 54.23 14.58
C HIS A 674 -2.19 55.35 15.42
N GLN A 675 -0.97 55.80 15.10
CA GLN A 675 -0.37 56.96 15.78
C GLN A 675 -1.12 58.27 15.51
N SER A 676 -1.74 58.44 14.34
CA SER A 676 -2.54 59.64 14.04
C SER A 676 -3.88 59.71 14.78
N SER A 677 -4.39 58.57 15.27
CA SER A 677 -5.64 58.49 16.05
C SER A 677 -5.45 58.64 17.57
N SER A 678 -4.20 58.57 18.06
CA SER A 678 -3.87 58.64 19.50
C SER A 678 -3.44 60.04 19.99
N VAL A 679 -3.43 61.05 19.13
CA VAL A 679 -3.03 62.43 19.50
C VAL A 679 -4.28 63.29 19.73
N ASP A 680 -5.09 62.94 20.73
CA ASP A 680 -6.00 63.90 21.38
C ASP A 680 -6.45 63.34 22.74
N SER A 681 -5.55 63.40 23.74
CA SER A 681 -5.88 63.40 25.17
C SER A 681 -4.64 63.78 25.99
N PRO A 682 -4.57 64.99 26.59
CA PRO A 682 -3.42 65.39 27.38
C PRO A 682 -3.54 64.91 28.85
N SER A 683 -2.44 64.31 29.31
CA SER A 683 -1.83 64.42 30.65
C SER A 683 -2.69 64.29 31.91
N GLY A 684 -2.38 63.28 32.73
CA GLY A 684 -2.69 63.28 34.15
C GLY A 684 -2.38 61.98 34.87
N SER A 685 -1.10 61.73 35.18
CA SER A 685 -0.73 60.90 36.34
C SER A 685 -0.45 61.83 37.53
N PRO A 686 -0.79 61.43 38.76
CA PRO A 686 0.26 60.84 39.59
C PRO A 686 -0.18 59.71 40.55
N LEU A 687 0.72 58.72 40.66
CA LEU A 687 1.26 58.08 41.86
C LEU A 687 0.37 57.53 43.01
N THR A 688 0.67 56.26 43.32
CA THR A 688 0.71 55.59 44.65
C THR A 688 -0.60 55.26 45.38
N SER A 689 -0.88 53.97 45.63
CA SER A 689 -0.84 53.38 46.98
C SER A 689 -1.22 51.88 46.98
N ASN A 690 -0.63 51.18 47.94
CA ASN A 690 -0.65 49.73 48.18
C ASN A 690 -1.99 49.12 48.65
N CYS A 691 -2.10 47.81 48.40
CA CYS A 691 -2.65 46.75 49.26
C CYS A 691 -4.13 46.74 49.70
N SER A 692 -4.80 45.62 49.39
CA SER A 692 -5.45 44.69 50.34
C SER A 692 -6.85 44.21 49.93
N SER A 693 -6.95 42.90 49.68
CA SER A 693 -7.91 41.97 50.30
C SER A 693 -9.40 42.33 50.38
N ARG A 694 -10.26 41.52 49.75
CA ARG A 694 -11.22 40.63 50.45
C ARG A 694 -12.09 39.79 49.51
N ARG A 695 -12.18 38.50 49.86
CA ARG A 695 -13.24 37.53 49.53
C ARG A 695 -14.64 38.16 49.60
N SER A 696 -15.56 37.73 48.73
CA SER A 696 -16.76 37.00 49.18
C SER A 696 -17.40 36.20 48.05
N SER A 697 -17.64 34.93 48.37
CA SER A 697 -18.49 33.93 47.75
C SER A 697 -19.98 34.28 47.83
N VAL A 698 -20.77 33.86 46.83
CA VAL A 698 -22.12 33.31 47.07
C VAL A 698 -22.48 32.30 45.98
N SER A 699 -22.88 31.12 46.42
CA SER A 699 -23.35 29.98 45.63
C SER A 699 -24.87 29.83 45.77
N SER A 700 -25.48 29.35 44.68
CA SER A 700 -26.57 28.35 44.61
C SER A 700 -27.85 28.54 45.42
N THR A 701 -29.01 28.49 44.75
CA THR A 701 -30.15 27.68 45.22
C THR A 701 -30.96 27.14 44.05
N SER A 702 -31.39 25.89 44.20
CA SER A 702 -32.16 25.07 43.28
C SER A 702 -33.53 24.74 43.89
N SER A 703 -34.59 24.81 43.07
CA SER A 703 -35.72 23.87 42.94
C SER A 703 -36.43 23.30 44.18
N LEU A 704 -37.77 23.45 44.24
CA LEU A 704 -38.81 22.39 44.13
C LEU A 704 -40.12 22.83 44.79
N GLY A 705 -41.23 22.50 44.11
CA GLY A 705 -42.60 22.69 44.57
C GLY A 705 -43.04 21.67 45.63
N PRO A 706 -44.36 21.62 45.90
CA PRO A 706 -45.17 20.56 45.32
C PRO A 706 -46.16 21.02 44.24
#